data_AF-A0A1V4LYC0-F1
#
_entry.id   AF-A0A1V4LYC0-F1
#
_cell.length_a   1.000
_cell.length_b   1.000
_cell.length_c   1.000
_cell.angle_alpha   90.00
_cell.angle_beta   90.00
_cell.angle_gamma   90.00
#
_symmetry.space_group_name_H-M   'P 1'
#
loop_
_entity.id
_entity.type
_entity.pdbx_description
1 polymer ?
#
loop_
_entity_poly.entity_id
_entity_poly.type
_entity_poly.pdbx_seq_one_letter_code
_entity_poly.pdbx_strand_id
1 'polypeptide(L)'
;MKPSHSSFSKALIIPVLGLLATSLVITALKTGIAAISFTGTGVTLILILGIFLLVASLSNIIITVFILYIFFSLLSIVSSTKFAKRGIPLIFNDLSLVDELGKFNDVIRIQEYFWPVAVLIVATLLALAYAVRHRRHTALGKRGRCFLLGVLLLLGGCAFAVSNPLDFEDAGPIYGFFASVDLPVKPVLSPEEYQFLATLEKNSPGTSPDSDPPNVIFIMSESFWDPGLLPGVSLEPDPFDTFDAIKDQSLYGRLEVPVFAGGTSNTEFEVLTSLSTHGHPEGYMLFNRDIQGPTPSLAGIFAAQGYHSIGLHPFWGWYYNRDDIYRHLGFEAFISEEYLNQTRTTGHYISDQSALTKIKALIDETSKPLFLYAITMQNHGPYDDGRYTPGAISLTVTADADQAILENFAQGMADSIKALETLLKDLEASDEKTLVVYFGDHLPLLGDNLSSLEGNGLFTQEDSTCEKELKLKTTPLLIWSNYDLPPGKIGILDAIYLGPKILDMAGLDMPGYYRFLLELSQESPLINPHCVQVRDTLHPRGSSAYESINLPLTALYKDLIHGQRLAVDDSWLVTASEAYNRQINDIRIEEVVFTPDTAVIHGGPFYEKARLYINGRDTPFLWQDHVIAVDRKYFDLEENLTLQMTLRNNRNEIIAVSNDYEIKQGP
;
A
#
# COMPACT_ATOMS: atom_id res chain seq x y z
N MET A 1 -14.85 -0.48 -61.22
CA MET A 1 -15.34 0.61 -60.36
C MET A 1 -14.25 0.98 -59.35
N LYS A 2 -13.69 2.19 -59.44
CA LYS A 2 -12.78 2.71 -58.39
C LYS A 2 -13.60 2.90 -57.11
N PRO A 3 -13.19 2.38 -55.94
CA PRO A 3 -13.89 2.69 -54.70
C PRO A 3 -13.77 4.20 -54.45
N SER A 4 -14.89 4.87 -54.22
CA SER A 4 -14.91 6.30 -53.96
C SER A 4 -14.14 6.59 -52.67
N HIS A 5 -13.27 7.60 -52.71
CA HIS A 5 -12.53 8.09 -51.53
C HIS A 5 -13.46 8.52 -50.37
N SER A 6 -14.77 8.66 -50.59
CA SER A 6 -15.77 9.07 -49.60
C SER A 6 -16.19 8.00 -48.60
N SER A 7 -15.97 6.70 -48.86
CA SER A 7 -16.36 5.65 -47.91
C SER A 7 -15.35 5.50 -46.77
N PHE A 8 -14.07 5.80 -47.03
CA PHE A 8 -12.99 5.65 -46.06
C PHE A 8 -13.03 6.76 -44.99
N SER A 9 -13.37 8.00 -45.39
CA SER A 9 -13.53 9.11 -44.45
C SER A 9 -14.76 8.94 -43.55
N LYS A 10 -15.90 8.49 -44.09
CA LYS A 10 -17.10 8.20 -43.29
C LYS A 10 -16.92 7.03 -42.31
N ALA A 11 -16.18 6.00 -42.72
CA ALA A 11 -15.84 4.86 -41.86
C ALA A 11 -14.85 5.20 -40.73
N LEU A 12 -14.12 6.32 -40.83
CA LEU A 12 -13.21 6.82 -39.78
C LEU A 12 -13.91 7.78 -38.81
N ILE A 13 -14.79 8.64 -39.34
CA ILE A 13 -15.44 9.72 -38.57
C ILE A 13 -16.48 9.17 -37.58
N ILE A 14 -17.33 8.24 -38.01
CA ILE A 14 -18.43 7.72 -37.19
C ILE A 14 -17.93 7.00 -35.91
N PRO A 15 -16.92 6.12 -35.96
CA PRO A 15 -16.42 5.48 -34.74
C PRO A 15 -15.60 6.38 -33.83
N VAL A 16 -14.83 7.32 -34.37
CA VAL A 16 -14.09 8.30 -33.57
C VAL A 16 -15.06 9.22 -32.83
N LEU A 17 -16.13 9.66 -33.48
CA LEU A 17 -17.20 10.42 -32.84
C LEU A 17 -18.00 9.58 -31.82
N GLY A 18 -18.19 8.29 -32.06
CA GLY A 18 -18.84 7.38 -31.10
C GLY A 18 -18.00 7.11 -29.84
N LEU A 19 -16.68 6.98 -30.00
CA LEU A 19 -15.72 6.84 -28.90
C LEU A 19 -15.54 8.12 -28.09
N LEU A 20 -15.54 9.27 -28.77
CA LEU A 20 -15.56 10.56 -28.10
C LEU A 20 -16.89 10.75 -27.34
N ALA A 21 -18.01 10.32 -27.93
CA ALA A 21 -19.31 10.38 -27.28
C ALA A 21 -19.37 9.49 -26.04
N THR A 22 -18.75 8.30 -26.00
CA THR A 22 -18.76 7.49 -24.76
C THR A 22 -17.94 8.12 -23.64
N SER A 23 -16.74 8.65 -23.93
CA SER A 23 -15.94 9.37 -22.92
C SER A 23 -16.64 10.65 -22.46
N LEU A 24 -17.17 11.45 -23.39
CA LEU A 24 -17.86 12.71 -23.07
C LEU A 24 -19.22 12.48 -22.39
N VAL A 25 -19.96 11.42 -22.72
CA VAL A 25 -21.22 11.08 -22.04
C VAL A 25 -20.95 10.63 -20.62
N ILE A 26 -19.91 9.83 -20.39
CA ILE A 26 -19.54 9.39 -19.03
C ILE A 26 -19.09 10.59 -18.17
N THR A 27 -18.31 11.52 -18.73
CA THR A 27 -17.92 12.78 -18.05
C THR A 27 -19.12 13.72 -17.86
N ALA A 28 -19.91 13.97 -18.91
CA ALA A 28 -21.05 14.90 -18.89
C ALA A 28 -22.22 14.44 -18.01
N LEU A 29 -22.41 13.13 -17.81
CA LEU A 29 -23.43 12.57 -16.91
C LEU A 29 -23.14 12.90 -15.44
N LYS A 30 -21.89 13.24 -15.09
CA LYS A 30 -21.48 13.56 -13.71
C LYS A 30 -21.26 15.07 -13.46
N THR A 31 -20.62 15.79 -14.39
CA THR A 31 -20.17 17.18 -14.15
C THR A 31 -20.88 18.23 -15.02
N GLY A 32 -21.69 17.80 -15.99
CA GLY A 32 -22.34 18.67 -16.97
C GLY A 32 -21.42 19.11 -18.11
N ILE A 33 -21.99 19.30 -19.30
CA ILE A 33 -21.24 19.53 -20.56
C ILE A 33 -20.36 20.80 -20.54
N ALA A 34 -20.70 21.79 -19.71
CA ALA A 34 -20.01 23.08 -19.65
C ALA A 34 -18.67 23.05 -18.90
N ALA A 35 -18.40 22.00 -18.11
CA ALA A 35 -17.16 21.84 -17.33
C ALA A 35 -16.04 21.14 -18.11
N ILE A 36 -16.28 20.73 -19.37
CA ILE A 36 -15.33 19.90 -20.11
C ILE A 36 -14.19 20.74 -20.69
N SER A 37 -12.94 20.38 -20.35
CA SER A 37 -11.75 21.02 -20.89
C SER A 37 -11.60 20.78 -22.40
N PHE A 38 -11.52 21.86 -23.17
CA PHE A 38 -11.24 21.79 -24.61
C PHE A 38 -9.88 21.14 -24.89
N THR A 39 -8.89 21.49 -24.07
CA THR A 39 -7.54 20.91 -24.13
C THR A 39 -7.58 19.41 -23.83
N GLY A 40 -8.22 19.01 -22.74
CA GLY A 40 -8.36 17.59 -22.36
C GLY A 40 -9.06 16.76 -23.43
N THR A 41 -10.13 17.31 -24.01
CA THR A 41 -10.88 16.69 -25.11
C THR A 41 -10.03 16.54 -26.38
N GLY A 42 -9.28 17.58 -26.75
CA GLY A 42 -8.41 17.56 -27.92
C GLY A 42 -7.30 16.51 -27.81
N VAL A 43 -6.67 16.41 -26.64
CA VAL A 43 -5.63 15.41 -26.36
C VAL A 43 -6.20 14.00 -26.33
N THR A 44 -7.38 13.80 -25.73
CA THR A 44 -8.11 12.53 -25.74
C THR A 44 -8.36 12.03 -27.18
N LEU A 45 -8.77 12.93 -28.09
CA LEU A 45 -8.93 12.59 -29.51
C LEU A 45 -7.62 12.17 -30.16
N ILE A 46 -6.52 12.86 -29.86
CA ILE A 46 -5.18 12.53 -30.36
C ILE A 46 -4.78 11.12 -29.90
N LEU A 47 -5.00 10.80 -28.62
CA LEU A 47 -4.68 9.50 -28.03
C LEU A 47 -5.52 8.38 -28.67
N ILE A 48 -6.85 8.56 -28.77
CA ILE A 48 -7.74 7.61 -29.45
C ILE A 48 -7.31 7.38 -30.89
N LEU A 49 -6.99 8.45 -31.64
CA LEU A 49 -6.52 8.37 -33.02
C LEU A 49 -5.17 7.65 -33.12
N GLY A 50 -4.26 7.88 -32.17
CA GLY A 50 -2.98 7.21 -32.08
C GLY A 50 -3.11 5.69 -31.96
N ILE A 51 -3.91 5.22 -30.98
CA ILE A 51 -4.17 3.77 -30.82
C ILE A 51 -4.93 3.20 -32.02
N PHE A 52 -5.87 3.97 -32.59
CA PHE A 52 -6.57 3.59 -33.82
C PHE A 52 -5.62 3.31 -34.96
N LEU A 53 -4.66 4.20 -35.23
CA LEU A 53 -3.71 4.01 -36.32
C LEU A 53 -2.75 2.83 -36.06
N LEU A 54 -2.37 2.58 -34.80
CA LEU A 54 -1.59 1.41 -34.41
C LEU A 54 -2.36 0.11 -34.68
N VAL A 55 -3.57 -0.03 -34.13
CA VAL A 55 -4.36 -1.26 -34.26
C VAL A 55 -4.82 -1.47 -35.71
N ALA A 56 -5.13 -0.40 -36.45
CA ALA A 56 -5.45 -0.46 -37.88
C ALA A 56 -4.23 -0.81 -38.76
N SER A 57 -3.01 -0.58 -38.28
CA SER A 57 -1.79 -1.03 -38.99
C SER A 57 -1.64 -2.56 -38.96
N LEU A 58 -2.18 -3.20 -37.92
CA LEU A 58 -2.11 -4.65 -37.66
C LEU A 58 -3.38 -5.39 -38.09
N SER A 59 -4.52 -4.70 -38.20
CA SER A 59 -5.85 -5.31 -38.35
C SER A 59 -6.74 -4.63 -39.42
N ASN A 60 -8.01 -5.05 -39.51
CA ASN A 60 -9.01 -4.42 -40.37
C ASN A 60 -9.66 -3.26 -39.61
N ILE A 61 -9.98 -2.15 -40.31
CA ILE A 61 -10.62 -0.96 -39.73
C ILE A 61 -11.85 -1.27 -38.88
N ILE A 62 -12.70 -2.22 -39.31
CA ILE A 62 -13.89 -2.61 -38.55
C ILE A 62 -13.49 -3.27 -37.22
N ILE A 63 -12.49 -4.15 -37.24
CA ILE A 63 -11.96 -4.78 -36.01
C ILE A 63 -11.37 -3.73 -35.09
N THR A 64 -10.57 -2.81 -35.66
CA THR A 64 -9.94 -1.72 -34.90
C THR A 64 -10.97 -0.89 -34.16
N VAL A 65 -12.06 -0.53 -34.83
CA VAL A 65 -13.18 0.20 -34.22
C VAL A 65 -13.77 -0.58 -33.05
N PHE A 66 -14.08 -1.87 -33.23
CA PHE A 66 -14.67 -2.68 -32.17
C PHE A 66 -13.72 -2.85 -30.98
N ILE A 67 -12.45 -3.15 -31.21
CA ILE A 67 -11.44 -3.28 -30.15
C ILE A 67 -11.34 -1.98 -29.35
N LEU A 68 -11.25 -0.83 -30.02
CA LEU A 68 -11.12 0.45 -29.33
C LEU A 68 -12.38 0.86 -28.60
N TYR A 69 -13.55 0.63 -29.21
CA TYR A 69 -14.82 0.87 -28.54
C TYR A 69 -14.89 0.12 -27.21
N ILE A 70 -14.50 -1.16 -27.21
CA ILE A 70 -14.51 -1.99 -26.01
C ILE A 70 -13.45 -1.51 -25.02
N PHE A 71 -12.21 -1.33 -25.47
CA PHE A 71 -11.10 -0.90 -24.62
C PHE A 71 -11.41 0.42 -23.90
N PHE A 72 -11.80 1.47 -24.64
CA PHE A 72 -12.06 2.77 -24.05
C PHE A 72 -13.36 2.82 -23.23
N SER A 73 -14.38 2.03 -23.58
CA SER A 73 -15.59 1.93 -22.75
C SER A 73 -15.27 1.25 -21.42
N LEU A 74 -14.51 0.15 -21.43
CA LEU A 74 -14.07 -0.53 -20.22
C LEU A 74 -13.18 0.38 -19.36
N LEU A 75 -12.19 1.04 -19.97
CA LEU A 75 -11.34 2.01 -19.29
C LEU A 75 -12.17 3.10 -18.62
N SER A 76 -13.16 3.65 -19.33
CA SER A 76 -14.01 4.73 -18.82
C SER A 76 -14.92 4.26 -17.68
N ILE A 77 -15.52 3.06 -17.80
CA ILE A 77 -16.36 2.47 -16.75
C ILE A 77 -15.52 2.21 -15.49
N VAL A 78 -14.42 1.49 -15.62
CA VAL A 78 -13.54 1.13 -14.49
C VAL A 78 -13.01 2.40 -13.82
N SER A 79 -12.51 3.37 -14.60
CA SER A 79 -12.00 4.62 -14.06
C SER A 79 -13.07 5.44 -13.35
N SER A 80 -14.28 5.50 -13.89
CA SER A 80 -15.37 6.28 -13.29
C SER A 80 -15.94 5.65 -12.03
N THR A 81 -15.93 4.31 -11.97
CA THR A 81 -16.29 3.54 -10.77
C THR A 81 -15.21 3.72 -9.69
N LYS A 82 -13.92 3.60 -10.04
CA LYS A 82 -12.81 3.83 -9.10
C LYS A 82 -12.88 5.26 -8.54
N PHE A 83 -13.07 6.26 -9.39
CA PHE A 83 -13.22 7.65 -8.98
C PHE A 83 -14.43 7.86 -8.05
N ALA A 84 -15.59 7.27 -8.36
CA ALA A 84 -16.77 7.37 -7.49
C ALA A 84 -16.56 6.75 -6.09
N LYS A 85 -15.72 5.72 -5.99
CA LYS A 85 -15.48 5.02 -4.73
C LYS A 85 -14.33 5.60 -3.93
N ARG A 86 -13.34 6.24 -4.58
CA ARG A 86 -12.06 6.61 -3.94
C ARG A 86 -11.62 8.05 -4.19
N GLY A 87 -12.36 8.84 -4.98
CA GLY A 87 -11.93 10.16 -5.42
C GLY A 87 -10.77 10.14 -6.44
N ILE A 88 -10.21 8.97 -6.76
CA ILE A 88 -9.04 8.81 -7.62
C ILE A 88 -9.40 7.95 -8.84
N PRO A 89 -9.05 8.37 -10.06
CA PRO A 89 -9.37 7.61 -11.26
C PRO A 89 -8.47 6.40 -11.47
N LEU A 90 -8.77 5.61 -12.49
CA LEU A 90 -7.85 4.58 -12.95
C LEU A 90 -6.64 5.28 -13.58
N ILE A 91 -5.48 5.04 -13.01
CA ILE A 91 -4.19 5.57 -13.45
C ILE A 91 -3.35 4.46 -14.07
N PHE A 92 -2.34 4.84 -14.87
CA PHE A 92 -1.48 3.86 -15.54
C PHE A 92 -0.80 2.90 -14.55
N ASN A 93 -0.38 3.41 -13.38
CA ASN A 93 0.30 2.62 -12.35
C ASN A 93 -0.58 1.52 -11.76
N ASP A 94 -1.91 1.62 -11.83
CA ASP A 94 -2.82 0.55 -11.36
C ASP A 94 -2.60 -0.78 -12.10
N LEU A 95 -2.06 -0.73 -13.33
CA LEU A 95 -1.72 -1.94 -14.09
C LEU A 95 -0.61 -2.76 -13.45
N SER A 96 0.26 -2.14 -12.65
CA SER A 96 1.31 -2.86 -11.91
C SER A 96 0.77 -3.68 -10.74
N LEU A 97 -0.44 -3.36 -10.27
CA LEU A 97 -1.11 -4.01 -9.13
C LEU A 97 -2.15 -5.03 -9.59
N VAL A 98 -2.08 -5.49 -10.84
CA VAL A 98 -3.09 -6.40 -11.42
C VAL A 98 -3.22 -7.71 -10.63
N ASP A 99 -2.12 -8.19 -10.06
CA ASP A 99 -2.09 -9.37 -9.21
C ASP A 99 -2.86 -9.16 -7.89
N GLU A 100 -2.93 -7.92 -7.41
CA GLU A 100 -3.66 -7.52 -6.21
C GLU A 100 -5.15 -7.30 -6.52
N LEU A 101 -5.50 -6.89 -7.75
CA LEU A 101 -6.88 -6.67 -8.21
C LEU A 101 -7.78 -7.91 -8.04
N GLY A 102 -7.24 -9.12 -8.11
CA GLY A 102 -8.00 -10.35 -7.88
C GLY A 102 -8.59 -10.47 -6.46
N LYS A 103 -8.08 -9.67 -5.51
CA LYS A 103 -8.49 -9.63 -4.10
C LYS A 103 -9.33 -8.40 -3.76
N PHE A 104 -9.41 -7.44 -4.67
CA PHE A 104 -10.40 -6.36 -4.63
C PHE A 104 -11.83 -6.84 -4.87
N ASN A 105 -12.06 -8.13 -5.16
CA ASN A 105 -13.40 -8.68 -5.39
C ASN A 105 -14.34 -8.51 -4.17
N ASP A 106 -13.77 -8.29 -2.98
CA ASP A 106 -14.50 -8.02 -1.74
C ASP A 106 -14.84 -6.51 -1.61
N VAL A 107 -13.99 -5.60 -2.08
CA VAL A 107 -14.18 -4.12 -1.98
C VAL A 107 -14.94 -3.54 -3.20
N ILE A 108 -14.74 -4.14 -4.36
CA ILE A 108 -15.43 -3.85 -5.61
C ILE A 108 -16.07 -5.17 -6.02
N ARG A 109 -17.39 -5.23 -6.08
CA ARG A 109 -18.12 -6.39 -6.61
C ARG A 109 -17.83 -6.55 -8.11
N ILE A 110 -16.62 -6.96 -8.47
CA ILE A 110 -16.14 -7.14 -9.85
C ILE A 110 -17.04 -8.15 -10.57
N GLN A 111 -17.66 -9.05 -9.81
CA GLN A 111 -18.71 -9.99 -10.24
C GLN A 111 -19.86 -9.30 -10.99
N GLU A 112 -20.27 -8.09 -10.58
CA GLU A 112 -21.32 -7.29 -11.24
C GLU A 112 -20.89 -6.79 -12.62
N TYR A 113 -19.58 -6.69 -12.87
CA TYR A 113 -18.99 -6.27 -14.14
C TYR A 113 -18.45 -7.44 -14.97
N PHE A 114 -18.32 -8.64 -14.38
CA PHE A 114 -17.79 -9.83 -15.06
C PHE A 114 -18.62 -10.19 -16.30
N TRP A 115 -19.95 -10.15 -16.20
CA TRP A 115 -20.80 -10.52 -17.32
C TRP A 115 -20.74 -9.50 -18.48
N PRO A 116 -20.84 -8.17 -18.24
CA PRO A 116 -20.56 -7.18 -19.28
C PRO A 116 -19.18 -7.34 -19.93
N VAL A 117 -18.12 -7.53 -19.14
CA VAL A 117 -16.73 -7.68 -19.64
C VAL A 117 -16.57 -8.98 -20.44
N ALA A 118 -17.10 -10.10 -19.95
CA ALA A 118 -17.05 -11.39 -20.63
C ALA A 118 -17.84 -11.36 -21.94
N VAL A 119 -19.02 -10.72 -21.97
CA VAL A 119 -19.79 -10.52 -23.20
C VAL A 119 -19.02 -9.67 -24.21
N LEU A 120 -18.33 -8.62 -23.76
CA LEU A 120 -17.48 -7.79 -24.61
C LEU A 120 -16.26 -8.56 -25.16
N ILE A 121 -15.61 -9.38 -24.33
CA ILE A 121 -14.49 -10.25 -24.75
C ILE A 121 -14.96 -11.28 -25.79
N VAL A 122 -16.07 -11.97 -25.54
CA VAL A 122 -16.64 -12.94 -26.47
C VAL A 122 -17.06 -12.27 -27.79
N ALA A 123 -17.70 -11.10 -27.74
CA ALA A 123 -18.01 -10.31 -28.93
C ALA A 123 -16.74 -9.92 -29.71
N THR A 124 -15.66 -9.58 -29.01
CA THR A 124 -14.34 -9.28 -29.61
C THR A 124 -13.76 -10.50 -30.30
N LEU A 125 -13.78 -11.67 -29.65
CA LEU A 125 -13.27 -12.92 -30.20
C LEU A 125 -14.07 -13.39 -31.42
N LEU A 126 -15.40 -13.20 -31.42
CA LEU A 126 -16.26 -13.49 -32.56
C LEU A 126 -16.02 -12.52 -33.72
N ALA A 127 -15.85 -11.23 -33.44
CA ALA A 127 -15.47 -10.22 -34.43
C ALA A 127 -14.08 -10.52 -35.03
N LEU A 128 -13.13 -10.96 -34.20
CA LEU A 128 -11.79 -11.39 -34.60
C LEU A 128 -11.85 -12.62 -35.52
N ALA A 129 -12.61 -13.65 -35.15
CA ALA A 129 -12.80 -14.87 -35.94
C ALA A 129 -13.45 -14.59 -37.31
N TYR A 130 -14.50 -13.76 -37.33
CA TYR A 130 -15.16 -13.31 -38.56
C TYR A 130 -14.22 -12.52 -39.48
N ALA A 131 -13.36 -11.68 -38.91
CA ALA A 131 -12.52 -10.78 -39.68
C ALA A 131 -11.17 -11.39 -40.11
N VAL A 132 -10.65 -12.38 -39.39
CA VAL A 132 -9.55 -13.25 -39.86
C VAL A 132 -9.98 -13.99 -41.13
N ARG A 133 -11.25 -14.42 -41.19
CA ARG A 133 -11.86 -15.06 -42.37
C ARG A 133 -12.06 -14.10 -43.56
N HIS A 134 -12.01 -12.80 -43.34
CA HIS A 134 -12.28 -11.75 -44.35
C HIS A 134 -11.17 -10.69 -44.47
N ARG A 135 -9.90 -11.09 -44.24
CA ARG A 135 -8.73 -10.20 -44.41
C ARG A 135 -8.65 -9.65 -45.84
N ARG A 136 -8.48 -8.33 -45.96
CA ARG A 136 -8.00 -7.69 -47.20
C ARG A 136 -6.56 -7.22 -47.00
N HIS A 137 -5.67 -7.58 -47.92
CA HIS A 137 -4.26 -7.18 -47.89
C HIS A 137 -4.11 -5.67 -48.15
N THR A 138 -3.68 -4.92 -47.15
CA THR A 138 -3.21 -3.54 -47.32
C THR A 138 -1.71 -3.55 -47.60
N ALA A 139 -1.24 -2.75 -48.56
CA ALA A 139 0.17 -2.69 -48.93
C ALA A 139 1.06 -2.32 -47.72
N LEU A 140 2.19 -3.02 -47.58
CA LEU A 140 3.09 -2.93 -46.42
C LEU A 140 3.50 -1.49 -46.09
N GLY A 141 3.78 -0.66 -47.11
CA GLY A 141 4.15 0.75 -46.94
C GLY A 141 3.02 1.69 -46.48
N LYS A 142 1.74 1.28 -46.53
CA LYS A 142 0.64 2.02 -45.89
C LYS A 142 0.53 1.66 -44.41
N ARG A 143 0.76 0.39 -44.06
CA ARG A 143 0.78 -0.07 -42.66
C ARG A 143 1.90 0.58 -41.86
N GLY A 144 3.12 0.63 -42.42
CA GLY A 144 4.26 1.27 -41.76
C GLY A 144 4.05 2.76 -41.48
N ARG A 145 3.37 3.50 -42.38
CA ARG A 145 3.04 4.92 -42.16
C ARG A 145 1.96 5.13 -41.11
N CYS A 146 0.91 4.31 -41.11
CA CYS A 146 -0.11 4.35 -40.05
C CYS A 146 0.51 4.00 -38.69
N PHE A 147 1.37 2.98 -38.64
CA PHE A 147 2.09 2.61 -37.43
C PHE A 147 2.94 3.78 -36.91
N LEU A 148 3.81 4.35 -37.74
CA LEU A 148 4.68 5.46 -37.34
C LEU A 148 3.89 6.69 -36.88
N LEU A 149 2.84 7.08 -37.62
CA LEU A 149 2.00 8.20 -37.24
C LEU A 149 1.24 7.91 -35.93
N GLY A 150 0.75 6.68 -35.74
CA GLY A 150 0.12 6.26 -34.49
C GLY A 150 1.06 6.37 -33.29
N VAL A 151 2.31 5.89 -33.44
CA VAL A 151 3.35 6.05 -32.40
C VAL A 151 3.61 7.54 -32.09
N LEU A 152 3.78 8.38 -33.12
CA LEU A 152 4.04 9.81 -32.91
C LEU A 152 2.90 10.54 -32.21
N LEU A 153 1.65 10.23 -32.56
CA LEU A 153 0.48 10.81 -31.90
C LEU A 153 0.37 10.36 -30.44
N LEU A 154 0.69 9.11 -30.14
CA LEU A 154 0.67 8.61 -28.76
C LEU A 154 1.79 9.23 -27.93
N LEU A 155 3.03 9.24 -28.43
CA LEU A 155 4.15 9.87 -27.72
C LEU A 155 3.89 11.35 -27.48
N GLY A 156 3.45 12.09 -28.50
CA GLY A 156 3.14 13.51 -28.38
C GLY A 156 1.93 13.79 -27.47
N GLY A 157 0.87 12.98 -27.60
CA GLY A 157 -0.33 13.10 -26.77
C GLY A 157 -0.07 12.79 -25.30
N CYS A 158 0.64 11.69 -25.00
CA CYS A 158 1.02 11.34 -23.63
C CYS A 158 1.98 12.38 -23.04
N ALA A 159 3.04 12.77 -23.76
CA ALA A 159 3.98 13.78 -23.27
C ALA A 159 3.28 15.12 -22.95
N PHE A 160 2.33 15.53 -23.80
CA PHE A 160 1.53 16.72 -23.54
C PHE A 160 0.63 16.54 -22.32
N ALA A 161 -0.06 15.39 -22.19
CA ALA A 161 -0.95 15.10 -21.06
C ALA A 161 -0.20 15.09 -19.73
N VAL A 162 0.95 14.42 -19.68
CA VAL A 162 1.84 14.37 -18.51
C VAL A 162 2.34 15.77 -18.13
N SER A 163 2.66 16.61 -19.12
CA SER A 163 3.18 17.97 -18.86
C SER A 163 2.09 18.99 -18.52
N ASN A 164 0.82 18.66 -18.68
CA ASN A 164 -0.31 19.57 -18.46
C ASN A 164 -1.42 18.84 -17.67
N PRO A 165 -1.15 18.33 -16.46
CA PRO A 165 -2.14 17.58 -15.71
C PRO A 165 -3.43 18.40 -15.56
N LEU A 166 -4.55 17.74 -15.83
CA LEU A 166 -5.89 18.30 -15.69
C LEU A 166 -6.66 17.43 -14.72
N ASP A 167 -7.56 18.05 -13.98
CA ASP A 167 -8.44 17.33 -13.06
C ASP A 167 -9.27 16.30 -13.84
N PHE A 168 -9.45 15.14 -13.21
CA PHE A 168 -10.18 14.03 -13.82
C PHE A 168 -11.60 14.44 -14.23
N GLU A 169 -12.24 15.28 -13.42
CA GLU A 169 -13.59 15.80 -13.65
C GLU A 169 -13.69 16.66 -14.92
N ASP A 170 -12.61 17.36 -15.28
CA ASP A 170 -12.54 18.25 -16.43
C ASP A 170 -12.11 17.54 -17.72
N ALA A 171 -11.22 16.55 -17.60
CA ALA A 171 -10.55 15.92 -18.75
C ALA A 171 -11.02 14.49 -19.05
N GLY A 172 -11.68 13.84 -18.08
CA GLY A 172 -12.26 12.52 -18.22
C GLY A 172 -11.25 11.36 -18.17
N PRO A 173 -11.76 10.12 -18.25
CA PRO A 173 -11.00 8.93 -17.88
C PRO A 173 -9.87 8.54 -18.83
N ILE A 174 -10.04 8.78 -20.12
CA ILE A 174 -8.98 8.49 -21.09
C ILE A 174 -7.80 9.44 -20.85
N TYR A 175 -8.07 10.74 -20.66
CA TYR A 175 -7.03 11.72 -20.39
C TYR A 175 -6.31 11.40 -19.09
N GLY A 176 -7.04 11.21 -17.97
CA GLY A 176 -6.44 10.90 -16.67
C GLY A 176 -5.56 9.65 -16.68
N PHE A 177 -5.99 8.60 -17.39
CA PHE A 177 -5.18 7.38 -17.54
C PHE A 177 -3.87 7.63 -18.31
N PHE A 178 -3.90 8.40 -19.40
CA PHE A 178 -2.68 8.67 -20.17
C PHE A 178 -1.81 9.81 -19.59
N ALA A 179 -2.40 10.73 -18.85
CA ALA A 179 -1.69 11.76 -18.10
C ALA A 179 -0.92 11.18 -16.91
N SER A 180 -1.33 10.00 -16.43
CA SER A 180 -0.62 9.23 -15.41
C SER A 180 0.36 8.19 -15.97
N VAL A 181 0.68 8.25 -17.27
CA VAL A 181 1.75 7.42 -17.82
C VAL A 181 3.09 7.91 -17.29
N ASP A 182 3.81 7.01 -16.64
CA ASP A 182 5.18 7.26 -16.23
C ASP A 182 6.10 7.22 -17.45
N LEU A 183 6.55 8.39 -17.90
CA LEU A 183 7.55 8.47 -18.96
C LEU A 183 8.91 8.20 -18.30
N PRO A 184 9.79 7.36 -18.89
CA PRO A 184 11.07 6.98 -18.31
C PRO A 184 12.12 8.11 -18.39
N VAL A 185 11.74 9.31 -17.97
CA VAL A 185 12.59 10.47 -17.81
C VAL A 185 12.99 10.48 -16.35
N LYS A 186 14.22 10.06 -16.05
CA LYS A 186 14.77 10.22 -14.71
C LYS A 186 14.69 11.68 -14.33
N PRO A 187 14.11 12.03 -13.17
CA PRO A 187 14.04 13.42 -12.76
C PRO A 187 15.46 13.97 -12.60
N VAL A 188 15.66 15.19 -13.10
CA VAL A 188 16.94 15.90 -13.02
C VAL A 188 16.84 16.95 -11.94
N LEU A 189 17.87 17.02 -11.09
CA LEU A 189 18.00 18.05 -10.06
C LEU A 189 18.21 19.42 -10.71
N SER A 190 17.44 20.41 -10.28
CA SER A 190 17.71 21.82 -10.60
C SER A 190 18.99 22.30 -9.89
N PRO A 191 19.60 23.41 -10.33
CA PRO A 191 20.76 23.97 -9.62
C PRO A 191 20.45 24.32 -8.16
N GLU A 192 19.23 24.78 -7.86
CA GLU A 192 18.80 25.10 -6.50
C GLU A 192 18.63 23.84 -5.64
N GLU A 193 18.04 22.78 -6.20
CA GLU A 193 17.90 21.48 -5.54
C GLU A 193 19.28 20.88 -5.22
N TYR A 194 20.22 20.93 -6.17
CA TYR A 194 21.59 20.45 -5.95
C TYR A 194 22.31 21.27 -4.86
N GLN A 195 22.15 22.59 -4.89
CA GLN A 195 22.76 23.47 -3.89
C GLN A 195 22.22 23.20 -2.49
N PHE A 196 20.91 22.97 -2.36
CA PHE A 196 20.28 22.58 -1.10
C PHE A 196 20.85 21.25 -0.59
N LEU A 197 20.86 20.20 -1.41
CA LEU A 197 21.39 18.88 -1.00
C LEU A 197 22.85 18.96 -0.55
N ALA A 198 23.66 19.81 -1.19
CA ALA A 198 25.05 20.02 -0.83
C ALA A 198 25.26 20.74 0.52
N THR A 199 24.21 21.36 1.10
CA THR A 199 24.27 21.96 2.44
C THR A 199 23.96 20.98 3.56
N LEU A 200 23.35 19.83 3.25
CA LEU A 200 23.00 18.84 4.26
C LEU A 200 24.26 18.13 4.75
N GLU A 201 24.37 18.01 6.07
CA GLU A 201 25.29 17.03 6.65
C GLU A 201 24.85 15.61 6.24
N LYS A 202 25.79 14.67 6.18
CA LYS A 202 25.43 13.29 5.81
C LYS A 202 24.99 12.46 7.01
N ASN A 203 25.57 12.74 8.18
CA ASN A 203 25.34 12.05 9.45
C ASN A 203 25.12 13.09 10.53
N SER A 204 24.18 12.85 11.43
CA SER A 204 23.89 13.71 12.58
C SER A 204 23.77 12.85 13.85
N PRO A 205 24.51 13.17 14.93
CA PRO A 205 24.41 12.41 16.17
C PRO A 205 23.05 12.61 16.84
N GLY A 206 22.63 11.63 17.64
CA GLY A 206 21.47 11.75 18.53
C GLY A 206 21.64 12.87 19.56
N THR A 207 20.53 13.52 19.94
CA THR A 207 20.57 14.65 20.90
C THR A 207 20.88 14.21 22.33
N SER A 208 20.62 12.95 22.67
CA SER A 208 20.94 12.37 23.98
C SER A 208 21.21 10.86 23.83
N PRO A 209 22.45 10.47 23.47
CA PRO A 209 22.79 9.06 23.29
C PRO A 209 22.56 8.26 24.58
N ASP A 210 21.63 7.30 24.54
CA ASP A 210 21.36 6.39 25.66
C ASP A 210 22.38 5.24 25.64
N SER A 211 22.96 4.93 26.80
CA SER A 211 23.83 3.77 26.99
C SER A 211 23.08 2.43 26.99
N ASP A 212 21.75 2.48 27.12
CA ASP A 212 20.85 1.33 27.15
C ASP A 212 19.64 1.62 26.22
N PRO A 213 19.80 1.41 24.90
CA PRO A 213 18.84 1.83 23.89
C PRO A 213 17.54 1.00 23.96
N PRO A 214 16.35 1.63 23.84
CA PRO A 214 15.08 0.92 23.94
C PRO A 214 14.79 0.10 22.67
N ASN A 215 13.95 -0.94 22.82
CA ASN A 215 13.17 -1.49 21.72
C ASN A 215 12.27 -0.39 21.14
N VAL A 216 12.14 -0.31 19.81
CA VAL A 216 11.30 0.68 19.13
C VAL A 216 10.29 -0.04 18.23
N ILE A 217 9.02 0.06 18.59
CA ILE A 217 7.93 -0.71 17.99
C ILE A 217 6.94 0.25 17.33
N PHE A 218 6.94 0.28 16.00
CA PHE A 218 5.92 0.96 15.21
C PHE A 218 4.76 -0.01 14.96
N ILE A 219 3.55 0.42 15.26
CA ILE A 219 2.31 -0.30 15.01
C ILE A 219 1.42 0.60 14.18
N MET A 220 1.42 0.36 12.88
CA MET A 220 0.49 0.98 11.95
C MET A 220 -0.81 0.18 11.95
N SER A 221 -1.82 0.71 12.62
CA SER A 221 -3.12 0.04 12.76
C SER A 221 -4.03 0.41 11.59
N GLU A 222 -4.43 -0.63 10.86
CA GLU A 222 -5.25 -0.51 9.66
C GLU A 222 -6.54 0.27 9.92
N SER A 223 -6.75 1.32 9.14
CA SER A 223 -7.92 2.21 9.18
C SER A 223 -8.24 2.73 10.59
N PHE A 224 -7.25 2.86 11.48
CA PHE A 224 -7.50 3.27 12.88
C PHE A 224 -7.96 4.72 12.97
N TRP A 225 -9.24 4.92 13.30
CA TRP A 225 -9.87 6.23 13.37
C TRP A 225 -11.09 6.18 14.28
N ASP A 226 -11.37 7.29 14.98
CA ASP A 226 -12.49 7.40 15.91
C ASP A 226 -13.80 7.76 15.19
N PRO A 227 -14.77 6.82 15.06
CA PRO A 227 -16.04 7.11 14.41
C PRO A 227 -16.94 8.03 15.24
N GLY A 228 -16.67 8.23 16.53
CA GLY A 228 -17.35 9.22 17.38
C GLY A 228 -17.08 10.67 16.96
N LEU A 229 -16.07 10.91 16.12
CA LEU A 229 -15.81 12.23 15.51
C LEU A 229 -16.86 12.61 14.45
N LEU A 230 -17.66 11.66 13.95
CA LEU A 230 -18.76 11.95 13.05
C LEU A 230 -19.91 12.64 13.79
N PRO A 231 -20.38 13.82 13.35
CA PRO A 231 -21.54 14.44 13.97
C PRO A 231 -22.75 13.51 13.94
N GLY A 232 -23.42 13.40 15.10
CA GLY A 232 -24.60 12.54 15.24
C GLY A 232 -24.30 11.05 15.41
N VAL A 233 -23.04 10.65 15.58
CA VAL A 233 -22.65 9.29 15.96
C VAL A 233 -22.33 9.23 17.45
N SER A 234 -22.82 8.21 18.13
CA SER A 234 -22.47 7.91 19.52
C SER A 234 -22.38 6.40 19.74
N LEU A 235 -21.43 6.00 20.59
CA LEU A 235 -21.03 4.62 20.85
C LEU A 235 -21.28 4.28 22.32
N GLU A 236 -21.89 3.14 22.60
CA GLU A 236 -22.16 2.69 23.97
C GLU A 236 -21.91 1.17 24.13
N PRO A 237 -20.89 0.76 24.92
CA PRO A 237 -19.84 1.61 25.49
C PRO A 237 -18.95 2.23 24.39
N ASP A 238 -18.35 3.38 24.66
CA ASP A 238 -17.37 3.99 23.74
C ASP A 238 -16.00 3.31 23.90
N PRO A 239 -15.48 2.62 22.87
CA PRO A 239 -14.17 2.00 22.96
C PRO A 239 -13.02 3.02 23.10
N PHE A 240 -13.20 4.26 22.63
CA PHE A 240 -12.18 5.29 22.71
C PHE A 240 -11.98 5.84 24.13
N ASP A 241 -12.89 5.57 25.09
CA ASP A 241 -12.65 5.86 26.51
C ASP A 241 -11.38 5.15 27.02
N THR A 242 -11.15 3.91 26.56
CA THR A 242 -9.94 3.15 26.94
C THR A 242 -8.69 3.72 26.27
N PHE A 243 -8.81 4.10 24.99
CA PHE A 243 -7.72 4.75 24.27
C PHE A 243 -7.34 6.09 24.91
N ASP A 244 -8.32 6.87 25.35
CA ASP A 244 -8.14 8.14 26.04
C ASP A 244 -7.45 7.98 27.40
N ALA A 245 -7.73 6.91 28.14
CA ALA A 245 -7.01 6.61 29.38
C ALA A 245 -5.52 6.30 29.14
N ILE A 246 -5.19 5.63 28.03
CA ILE A 246 -3.79 5.38 27.62
C ILE A 246 -3.14 6.69 27.16
N LYS A 247 -3.88 7.50 26.38
CA LYS A 247 -3.46 8.80 25.86
C LYS A 247 -3.02 9.76 26.97
N ASP A 248 -3.73 9.79 28.10
CA ASP A 248 -3.42 10.66 29.24
C ASP A 248 -2.07 10.35 29.91
N GLN A 249 -1.52 9.15 29.67
CA GLN A 249 -0.22 8.69 30.18
C GLN A 249 0.86 8.65 29.09
N SER A 250 0.55 9.15 27.89
CA SER A 250 1.40 9.04 26.70
C SER A 250 1.64 10.40 26.05
N LEU A 251 2.58 10.45 25.12
CA LEU A 251 2.58 11.50 24.11
C LEU A 251 1.50 11.18 23.08
N TYR A 252 0.73 12.19 22.65
CA TYR A 252 -0.37 11.97 21.73
C TYR A 252 -0.59 13.13 20.77
N GLY A 253 -1.11 12.82 19.60
CA GLY A 253 -1.38 13.80 18.56
C GLY A 253 -2.18 13.19 17.43
N ARG A 254 -1.96 13.74 16.24
CA ARG A 254 -2.50 13.20 15.00
C ARG A 254 -1.41 13.13 13.94
N LEU A 255 -1.48 12.13 13.08
CA LEU A 255 -0.59 11.97 11.95
C LEU A 255 -1.33 12.37 10.67
N GLU A 256 -0.78 13.31 9.91
CA GLU A 256 -1.23 13.53 8.53
C GLU A 256 -0.54 12.47 7.64
N VAL A 257 -1.35 11.79 6.83
CA VAL A 257 -0.95 10.63 6.03
C VAL A 257 -1.25 10.87 4.55
N PRO A 258 -0.50 10.30 3.62
CA PRO A 258 -0.58 10.69 2.20
C PRO A 258 -1.82 10.14 1.47
N VAL A 259 -2.61 9.29 2.14
CA VAL A 259 -3.67 8.49 1.49
C VAL A 259 -4.97 8.47 2.29
N PHE A 260 -6.06 8.16 1.57
CA PHE A 260 -7.40 8.05 2.12
C PHE A 260 -8.05 6.75 1.60
N ALA A 261 -8.72 5.99 2.47
CA ALA A 261 -9.51 4.81 2.14
C ALA A 261 -8.77 3.69 1.36
N GLY A 262 -7.45 3.63 1.50
CA GLY A 262 -6.57 2.66 0.87
C GLY A 262 -5.25 3.28 0.43
N GLY A 263 -4.28 2.43 0.07
CA GLY A 263 -2.93 2.88 -0.30
C GLY A 263 -1.96 2.88 0.88
N THR A 264 -2.25 2.10 1.93
CA THR A 264 -1.46 1.84 3.14
C THR A 264 0.06 1.88 2.92
N SER A 265 0.56 1.29 1.82
CA SER A 265 2.00 1.25 1.56
C SER A 265 2.65 2.60 1.24
N ASN A 266 1.90 3.63 0.83
CA ASN A 266 2.43 4.99 0.74
C ASN A 266 2.59 5.62 2.13
N THR A 267 1.72 5.33 3.09
CA THR A 267 1.95 5.73 4.49
C THR A 267 3.20 5.04 5.04
N GLU A 268 3.38 3.74 4.74
CA GLU A 268 4.64 3.03 5.05
C GLU A 268 5.84 3.69 4.40
N PHE A 269 5.73 4.07 3.12
CA PHE A 269 6.80 4.74 2.39
C PHE A 269 7.25 6.02 3.12
N GLU A 270 6.33 6.90 3.47
CA GLU A 270 6.66 8.17 4.12
C GLU A 270 7.23 7.96 5.52
N VAL A 271 6.62 7.08 6.33
CA VAL A 271 7.11 6.82 7.69
C VAL A 271 8.49 6.13 7.68
N LEU A 272 8.68 5.13 6.82
CA LEU A 272 9.93 4.36 6.77
C LEU A 272 11.07 5.13 6.13
N THR A 273 10.82 5.95 5.10
CA THR A 273 11.91 6.61 4.34
C THR A 273 12.08 8.09 4.66
N SER A 274 11.06 8.71 5.28
CA SER A 274 10.91 10.15 5.45
C SER A 274 10.93 10.93 4.12
N LEU A 275 10.58 10.27 3.02
CA LEU A 275 10.44 10.89 1.71
C LEU A 275 8.98 11.18 1.42
N SER A 276 8.68 12.45 1.23
CA SER A 276 7.36 12.92 0.88
C SER A 276 6.90 12.36 -0.46
N THR A 277 5.70 11.78 -0.49
CA THR A 277 4.97 11.42 -1.71
C THR A 277 4.40 12.67 -2.41
N HIS A 278 4.33 13.80 -1.70
CA HIS A 278 3.86 15.07 -2.25
C HIS A 278 4.66 15.46 -3.50
N GLY A 279 3.95 16.02 -4.49
CA GLY A 279 4.52 16.33 -5.81
C GLY A 279 4.27 15.24 -6.85
N HIS A 280 3.82 14.04 -6.44
CA HIS A 280 3.33 13.01 -7.34
C HIS A 280 1.81 13.14 -7.53
N PRO A 281 1.28 12.67 -8.68
CA PRO A 281 -0.17 12.57 -8.85
C PRO A 281 -0.76 11.62 -7.80
N GLU A 282 -1.94 11.97 -7.29
CA GLU A 282 -2.62 11.18 -6.27
C GLU A 282 -2.90 9.74 -6.76
N GLY A 283 -2.76 8.77 -5.85
CA GLY A 283 -3.00 7.35 -6.11
C GLY A 283 -1.83 6.58 -6.70
N TYR A 284 -0.70 7.22 -7.02
CA TYR A 284 0.53 6.51 -7.35
C TYR A 284 1.03 5.71 -6.14
N MET A 285 1.25 4.42 -6.32
CA MET A 285 1.80 3.55 -5.28
C MET A 285 3.34 3.62 -5.32
N LEU A 286 3.90 4.69 -4.75
CA LEU A 286 5.33 5.00 -4.81
C LEU A 286 6.17 3.93 -4.12
N PHE A 287 5.65 3.34 -3.05
CA PHE A 287 6.26 2.18 -2.38
C PHE A 287 6.63 1.08 -3.38
N ASN A 288 5.66 0.64 -4.18
CA ASN A 288 5.81 -0.40 -5.19
C ASN A 288 6.62 0.04 -6.40
N ARG A 289 6.39 1.29 -6.82
CA ARG A 289 6.95 1.83 -8.07
C ARG A 289 8.43 2.16 -7.92
N ASP A 290 8.82 2.77 -6.81
CA ASP A 290 10.09 3.48 -6.72
C ASP A 290 11.12 2.80 -5.82
N ILE A 291 10.71 1.92 -4.90
CA ILE A 291 11.65 1.09 -4.14
C ILE A 291 12.03 -0.14 -4.98
N GLN A 292 13.02 0.04 -5.86
CA GLN A 292 13.53 -0.98 -6.78
C GLN A 292 14.92 -1.51 -6.39
N GLY A 293 15.47 -1.08 -5.26
CA GLY A 293 16.80 -1.41 -4.80
C GLY A 293 17.05 -0.85 -3.40
N PRO A 294 18.26 -1.03 -2.82
CA PRO A 294 18.58 -0.51 -1.50
C PRO A 294 18.24 0.98 -1.35
N THR A 295 17.37 1.31 -0.41
CA THR A 295 16.84 2.67 -0.18
C THR A 295 17.03 3.03 1.29
N PRO A 296 17.52 4.25 1.63
CA PRO A 296 17.62 4.68 3.02
C PRO A 296 16.25 4.63 3.71
N SER A 297 16.21 4.02 4.88
CA SER A 297 14.98 3.88 5.66
C SER A 297 15.28 3.69 7.13
N LEU A 298 14.26 3.83 7.98
CA LEU A 298 14.31 3.50 9.40
C LEU A 298 14.91 2.11 9.64
N ALA A 299 14.49 1.09 8.89
CA ALA A 299 15.02 -0.26 9.08
C ALA A 299 16.54 -0.31 8.87
N GLY A 300 17.03 0.33 7.81
CA GLY A 300 18.47 0.45 7.56
C GLY A 300 19.20 1.25 8.65
N ILE A 301 18.59 2.33 9.13
CA ILE A 301 19.14 3.21 10.17
C ILE A 301 19.27 2.48 11.51
N PHE A 302 18.25 1.73 11.90
CA PHE A 302 18.26 0.92 13.12
C PHE A 302 19.26 -0.24 12.99
N ALA A 303 19.26 -0.97 11.88
CA ALA A 303 20.20 -2.07 11.62
C ALA A 303 21.67 -1.59 11.63
N ALA A 304 21.97 -0.41 11.06
CA ALA A 304 23.30 0.19 11.11
C ALA A 304 23.77 0.50 12.55
N GLN A 305 22.83 0.67 13.49
CA GLN A 305 23.08 0.90 14.90
C GLN A 305 22.98 -0.37 15.76
N GLY A 306 22.95 -1.56 15.13
CA GLY A 306 23.01 -2.85 15.81
C GLY A 306 21.66 -3.42 16.27
N TYR A 307 20.55 -2.77 15.90
CA TYR A 307 19.23 -3.30 16.17
C TYR A 307 18.91 -4.49 15.30
N HIS A 308 18.14 -5.43 15.84
CA HIS A 308 17.43 -6.40 15.03
C HIS A 308 16.24 -5.71 14.37
N SER A 309 16.19 -5.64 13.04
CA SER A 309 15.14 -4.90 12.31
C SER A 309 14.17 -5.86 11.64
N ILE A 310 12.91 -5.89 12.10
CA ILE A 310 11.87 -6.81 11.63
C ILE A 310 10.65 -6.06 11.09
N GLY A 311 10.11 -6.52 9.97
CA GLY A 311 8.76 -6.21 9.53
C GLY A 311 7.76 -7.27 9.98
N LEU A 312 6.55 -6.88 10.37
CA LEU A 312 5.46 -7.80 10.73
C LEU A 312 4.17 -7.40 10.03
N HIS A 313 3.54 -8.32 9.31
CA HIS A 313 2.24 -8.09 8.70
C HIS A 313 1.44 -9.39 8.69
N PRO A 314 0.26 -9.47 9.33
CA PRO A 314 -0.54 -10.68 9.38
C PRO A 314 -1.38 -10.83 8.09
N PHE A 315 -0.73 -10.65 6.94
CA PHE A 315 -1.24 -10.89 5.59
C PHE A 315 -0.13 -11.46 4.69
N TRP A 316 -0.48 -11.80 3.45
CA TRP A 316 0.46 -12.42 2.53
C TRP A 316 1.67 -11.55 2.22
N GLY A 317 2.85 -12.17 2.22
CA GLY A 317 4.12 -11.45 2.06
C GLY A 317 4.27 -10.73 0.72
N TRP A 318 3.73 -11.30 -0.35
CA TRP A 318 3.81 -10.71 -1.69
C TRP A 318 2.90 -9.49 -1.88
N TYR A 319 1.94 -9.23 -0.98
CA TYR A 319 0.99 -8.13 -1.13
C TYR A 319 1.71 -6.78 -1.01
N TYR A 320 1.49 -5.88 -1.96
CA TYR A 320 2.33 -4.70 -2.19
C TYR A 320 3.83 -4.99 -2.37
N ASN A 321 4.19 -6.19 -2.86
CA ASN A 321 5.58 -6.59 -3.08
C ASN A 321 6.47 -6.44 -1.82
N ARG A 322 5.90 -6.61 -0.62
CA ARG A 322 6.64 -6.39 0.64
C ARG A 322 7.80 -7.37 0.82
N ASP A 323 7.67 -8.62 0.37
CA ASP A 323 8.77 -9.60 0.37
C ASP A 323 10.09 -9.06 -0.19
N ASP A 324 10.01 -8.29 -1.29
CA ASP A 324 11.16 -7.70 -1.96
C ASP A 324 11.48 -6.30 -1.43
N ILE A 325 10.47 -5.48 -1.17
CA ILE A 325 10.66 -4.10 -0.74
C ILE A 325 11.24 -4.02 0.67
N TYR A 326 10.81 -4.87 1.61
CA TYR A 326 11.36 -4.86 2.97
C TYR A 326 12.86 -5.21 2.96
N ARG A 327 13.27 -6.11 2.07
CA ARG A 327 14.67 -6.42 1.82
C ARG A 327 15.44 -5.22 1.24
N HIS A 328 14.80 -4.41 0.40
CA HIS A 328 15.38 -3.17 -0.14
C HIS A 328 15.46 -2.02 0.88
N LEU A 329 14.53 -1.99 1.84
CA LEU A 329 14.55 -1.02 2.93
C LEU A 329 15.56 -1.36 4.03
N GLY A 330 16.08 -2.58 4.05
CA GLY A 330 17.13 -3.00 4.98
C GLY A 330 16.63 -3.76 6.21
N PHE A 331 15.40 -4.27 6.19
CA PHE A 331 14.95 -5.19 7.24
C PHE A 331 15.77 -6.49 7.22
N GLU A 332 16.04 -7.05 8.40
CA GLU A 332 16.68 -8.37 8.54
C GLU A 332 15.68 -9.50 8.27
N ALA A 333 14.40 -9.29 8.64
CA ALA A 333 13.33 -10.23 8.33
C ALA A 333 11.98 -9.54 8.12
N PHE A 334 11.11 -10.20 7.35
CA PHE A 334 9.70 -9.85 7.20
C PHE A 334 8.83 -11.06 7.53
N ILE A 335 8.07 -10.93 8.62
CA ILE A 335 7.18 -11.97 9.13
C ILE A 335 5.78 -11.67 8.59
N SER A 336 5.46 -12.33 7.49
CA SER A 336 4.12 -12.32 6.89
C SER A 336 3.21 -13.41 7.49
N GLU A 337 1.94 -13.45 7.08
CA GLU A 337 0.95 -14.44 7.51
C GLU A 337 1.44 -15.90 7.39
N GLU A 338 2.27 -16.20 6.38
CA GLU A 338 2.86 -17.52 6.15
C GLU A 338 3.69 -18.04 7.32
N TYR A 339 4.28 -17.12 8.11
CA TYR A 339 5.19 -17.42 9.20
C TYR A 339 4.54 -17.32 10.60
N LEU A 340 3.24 -17.04 10.65
CA LEU A 340 2.49 -16.93 11.92
C LEU A 340 1.81 -18.26 12.28
N ASN A 341 2.01 -18.69 13.52
CA ASN A 341 1.36 -19.85 14.13
C ASN A 341 0.32 -19.41 15.16
N GLN A 342 -0.63 -20.30 15.49
CA GLN A 342 -1.61 -20.12 16.57
C GLN A 342 -2.45 -18.83 16.45
N THR A 343 -2.63 -18.34 15.23
CA THR A 343 -3.38 -17.10 14.97
C THR A 343 -4.88 -17.33 15.06
N ARG A 344 -5.62 -16.31 15.51
CA ARG A 344 -7.08 -16.26 15.44
C ARG A 344 -7.53 -15.29 14.35
N THR A 345 -8.64 -15.59 13.71
CA THR A 345 -9.30 -14.70 12.75
C THR A 345 -10.49 -14.03 13.42
N THR A 346 -10.61 -12.71 13.25
CA THR A 346 -11.78 -11.92 13.67
C THR A 346 -12.30 -11.17 12.44
N GLY A 347 -13.55 -11.42 12.05
CA GLY A 347 -14.03 -11.00 10.74
C GLY A 347 -13.35 -11.81 9.62
N HIS A 348 -12.74 -11.13 8.65
CA HIS A 348 -12.10 -11.77 7.49
C HIS A 348 -10.60 -12.04 7.67
N TYR A 349 -9.95 -11.35 8.61
CA TYR A 349 -8.49 -11.32 8.71
C TYR A 349 -7.99 -11.80 10.07
N ILE A 350 -6.69 -12.11 10.15
CA ILE A 350 -6.03 -12.39 11.42
C ILE A 350 -6.24 -11.20 12.35
N SER A 351 -6.57 -11.50 13.60
CA SER A 351 -6.94 -10.50 14.58
C SER A 351 -5.75 -9.63 15.00
N ASP A 352 -6.04 -8.38 15.35
CA ASP A 352 -5.03 -7.45 15.87
C ASP A 352 -4.42 -8.01 17.17
N GLN A 353 -5.22 -8.69 18.00
CA GLN A 353 -4.72 -9.41 19.17
C GLN A 353 -3.63 -10.44 18.81
N SER A 354 -3.82 -11.22 17.74
CA SER A 354 -2.82 -12.22 17.32
C SER A 354 -1.53 -11.55 16.85
N ALA A 355 -1.65 -10.45 16.08
CA ALA A 355 -0.50 -9.70 15.59
C ALA A 355 0.29 -9.06 16.75
N LEU A 356 -0.39 -8.39 17.68
CA LEU A 356 0.23 -7.70 18.81
C LEU A 356 0.82 -8.69 19.83
N THR A 357 0.23 -9.87 20.04
CA THR A 357 0.85 -10.92 20.85
C THR A 357 2.19 -11.39 20.26
N LYS A 358 2.33 -11.45 18.92
CA LYS A 358 3.61 -11.80 18.30
C LYS A 358 4.69 -10.74 18.54
N ILE A 359 4.33 -9.45 18.68
CA ILE A 359 5.28 -8.38 19.02
C ILE A 359 6.00 -8.69 20.34
N LYS A 360 5.24 -9.02 21.39
CA LYS A 360 5.83 -9.34 22.70
C LYS A 360 6.76 -10.55 22.62
N ALA A 361 6.37 -11.59 21.91
CA ALA A 361 7.21 -12.77 21.71
C ALA A 361 8.51 -12.43 20.96
N LEU A 362 8.46 -11.55 19.95
CA LEU A 362 9.66 -11.13 19.21
C LEU A 362 10.64 -10.34 20.07
N ILE A 363 10.13 -9.52 21.01
CA ILE A 363 10.98 -8.82 22.00
C ILE A 363 11.72 -9.86 22.85
N ASP A 364 10.99 -10.85 23.40
CA ASP A 364 11.58 -11.87 24.28
C ASP A 364 12.54 -12.86 23.56
N GLU A 365 12.43 -12.99 22.23
CA GLU A 365 13.22 -13.90 21.39
C GLU A 365 14.62 -13.34 21.04
N THR A 366 14.88 -12.04 21.25
CA THR A 366 16.15 -11.38 20.90
C THR A 366 16.88 -10.83 22.11
N SER A 367 18.22 -10.82 22.06
CA SER A 367 19.06 -10.10 23.03
C SER A 367 19.60 -8.77 22.50
N LYS A 368 19.38 -8.49 21.21
CA LYS A 368 19.63 -7.18 20.59
C LYS A 368 18.38 -6.31 20.75
N PRO A 369 18.51 -4.97 20.84
CA PRO A 369 17.35 -4.10 20.77
C PRO A 369 16.61 -4.30 19.45
N LEU A 370 15.29 -4.32 19.51
CA LEU A 370 14.39 -4.62 18.40
C LEU A 370 13.86 -3.31 17.78
N PHE A 371 14.00 -3.17 16.47
CA PHE A 371 13.16 -2.27 15.68
C PHE A 371 12.12 -3.12 14.97
N LEU A 372 10.85 -2.90 15.31
CA LEU A 372 9.73 -3.61 14.69
C LEU A 372 8.83 -2.62 13.98
N TYR A 373 8.52 -2.89 12.72
CA TYR A 373 7.46 -2.19 11.98
C TYR A 373 6.31 -3.16 11.70
N ALA A 374 5.26 -3.08 12.52
CA ALA A 374 4.09 -3.93 12.47
C ALA A 374 2.92 -3.22 11.77
N ILE A 375 2.21 -3.94 10.91
CA ILE A 375 1.05 -3.43 10.16
C ILE A 375 -0.11 -4.38 10.42
N THR A 376 -1.19 -3.89 11.01
CA THR A 376 -2.35 -4.74 11.29
C THR A 376 -3.26 -4.91 10.06
N MET A 377 -4.26 -5.78 10.14
CA MET A 377 -5.18 -6.06 9.01
C MET A 377 -6.63 -6.19 9.43
N GLN A 378 -6.92 -6.39 10.72
CA GLN A 378 -8.25 -6.82 11.16
C GLN A 378 -9.36 -5.86 10.72
N ASN A 379 -9.05 -4.58 10.57
CA ASN A 379 -10.02 -3.52 10.24
C ASN A 379 -10.05 -3.14 8.76
N HIS A 380 -9.35 -3.88 7.90
CA HIS A 380 -9.38 -3.65 6.47
C HIS A 380 -10.81 -3.85 5.94
N GLY A 381 -11.28 -2.96 5.06
CA GLY A 381 -12.62 -3.06 4.45
C GLY A 381 -12.78 -4.28 3.52
N PRO A 382 -14.00 -4.64 3.11
CA PRO A 382 -15.30 -3.97 3.37
C PRO A 382 -15.90 -4.27 4.76
N TYR A 383 -16.80 -3.41 5.26
CA TYR A 383 -17.47 -3.55 6.57
C TYR A 383 -18.85 -4.19 6.45
N ASP A 384 -18.91 -5.38 5.84
CA ASP A 384 -20.16 -6.05 5.47
C ASP A 384 -21.01 -6.53 6.65
N ASP A 385 -22.33 -6.60 6.45
CA ASP A 385 -23.29 -7.16 7.41
C ASP A 385 -22.86 -8.54 7.93
N GLY A 386 -22.89 -8.72 9.25
CA GLY A 386 -22.56 -10.01 9.89
C GLY A 386 -21.07 -10.34 9.96
N ARG A 387 -20.17 -9.38 9.68
CA ARG A 387 -18.72 -9.51 9.88
C ARG A 387 -18.37 -9.88 11.32
N TYR A 388 -19.06 -9.31 12.30
CA TYR A 388 -18.90 -9.60 13.72
C TYR A 388 -20.19 -10.15 14.34
N THR A 389 -20.06 -10.82 15.49
CA THR A 389 -21.24 -11.21 16.27
C THR A 389 -21.87 -9.93 16.86
N PRO A 390 -23.15 -9.62 16.58
CA PRO A 390 -23.78 -8.40 17.07
C PRO A 390 -23.79 -8.32 18.61
N GLY A 391 -23.56 -7.13 19.16
CA GLY A 391 -23.98 -6.79 20.53
C GLY A 391 -22.91 -6.43 21.57
N ALA A 392 -21.64 -6.22 21.22
CA ALA A 392 -20.66 -5.71 22.19
C ALA A 392 -20.66 -4.17 22.28
N ILE A 393 -21.01 -3.48 21.18
CA ILE A 393 -21.12 -2.03 21.09
C ILE A 393 -22.48 -1.69 20.46
N SER A 394 -23.22 -0.79 21.08
CA SER A 394 -24.44 -0.21 20.52
C SER A 394 -24.11 1.12 19.88
N LEU A 395 -24.54 1.32 18.63
CA LEU A 395 -24.36 2.57 17.89
C LEU A 395 -25.69 3.32 17.81
N THR A 396 -25.66 4.63 18.08
CA THR A 396 -26.76 5.53 17.71
C THR A 396 -26.27 6.50 16.64
N VAL A 397 -26.94 6.49 15.49
CA VAL A 397 -26.67 7.39 14.35
C VAL A 397 -27.90 8.27 14.13
N THR A 398 -27.73 9.58 14.21
CA THR A 398 -28.82 10.56 13.96
C THR A 398 -28.78 11.18 12.57
N ALA A 399 -27.73 10.92 11.79
CA ALA A 399 -27.56 11.42 10.41
C ALA A 399 -27.81 10.33 9.37
N ASP A 400 -27.74 10.70 8.09
CA ASP A 400 -27.93 9.79 6.94
C ASP A 400 -26.64 8.99 6.69
N ALA A 401 -26.43 7.93 7.49
CA ALA A 401 -25.26 7.07 7.44
C ALA A 401 -25.64 5.59 7.45
N ASP A 402 -24.76 4.75 6.91
CA ASP A 402 -24.95 3.30 6.95
C ASP A 402 -24.61 2.76 8.35
N GLN A 403 -25.65 2.52 9.14
CA GLN A 403 -25.53 2.06 10.52
C GLN A 403 -24.74 0.74 10.64
N ALA A 404 -24.95 -0.22 9.72
CA ALA A 404 -24.30 -1.53 9.82
C ALA A 404 -22.79 -1.43 9.54
N ILE A 405 -22.41 -0.63 8.54
CA ILE A 405 -21.00 -0.32 8.24
C ILE A 405 -20.33 0.32 9.47
N LEU A 406 -20.97 1.31 10.09
CA LEU A 406 -20.42 2.00 11.26
C LEU A 406 -20.34 1.09 12.50
N GLU A 407 -21.33 0.24 12.75
CA GLU A 407 -21.32 -0.73 13.85
C GLU A 407 -20.17 -1.73 13.70
N ASN A 408 -19.98 -2.28 12.50
CA ASN A 408 -18.87 -3.18 12.21
C ASN A 408 -17.52 -2.48 12.37
N PHE A 409 -17.38 -1.26 11.87
CA PHE A 409 -16.15 -0.48 12.00
C PHE A 409 -15.83 -0.20 13.48
N ALA A 410 -16.82 0.24 14.27
CA ALA A 410 -16.66 0.49 15.70
C ALA A 410 -16.27 -0.78 16.47
N GLN A 411 -16.83 -1.94 16.13
CA GLN A 411 -16.43 -3.21 16.73
C GLN A 411 -14.97 -3.55 16.45
N GLY A 412 -14.50 -3.31 15.22
CA GLY A 412 -13.09 -3.47 14.85
C GLY A 412 -12.17 -2.54 15.65
N MET A 413 -12.55 -1.27 15.83
CA MET A 413 -11.81 -0.32 16.67
C MET A 413 -11.69 -0.79 18.12
N ALA A 414 -12.78 -1.30 18.70
CA ALA A 414 -12.74 -1.83 20.07
C ALA A 414 -11.79 -3.02 20.23
N ASP A 415 -11.76 -3.92 19.27
CA ASP A 415 -10.84 -5.06 19.27
C ASP A 415 -9.37 -4.59 19.16
N SER A 416 -9.08 -3.59 18.33
CA SER A 416 -7.73 -3.01 18.19
C SER A 416 -7.29 -2.27 19.45
N ILE A 417 -8.16 -1.47 20.06
CA ILE A 417 -7.86 -0.77 21.32
C ILE A 417 -7.61 -1.76 22.45
N LYS A 418 -8.39 -2.84 22.53
CA LYS A 418 -8.17 -3.92 23.51
C LYS A 418 -6.85 -4.66 23.28
N ALA A 419 -6.50 -4.92 22.03
CA ALA A 419 -5.23 -5.55 21.68
C ALA A 419 -4.04 -4.64 22.07
N LEU A 420 -4.15 -3.33 21.81
CA LEU A 420 -3.17 -2.33 22.25
C LEU A 420 -3.06 -2.30 23.77
N GLU A 421 -4.17 -2.18 24.49
CA GLU A 421 -4.19 -2.17 25.96
C GLU A 421 -3.51 -3.42 26.55
N THR A 422 -3.77 -4.59 25.96
CA THR A 422 -3.15 -5.85 26.39
C THR A 422 -1.63 -5.83 26.18
N LEU A 423 -1.17 -5.41 25.00
CA LEU A 423 0.26 -5.29 24.70
C LEU A 423 0.95 -4.31 25.66
N LEU A 424 0.36 -3.13 25.89
CA LEU A 424 0.98 -2.12 26.75
C LEU A 424 1.09 -2.61 28.21
N LYS A 425 0.08 -3.33 28.72
CA LYS A 425 0.15 -3.97 30.04
C LYS A 425 1.27 -5.00 30.13
N ASP A 426 1.46 -5.81 29.09
CA ASP A 426 2.53 -6.81 29.04
C ASP A 426 3.92 -6.15 28.99
N LEU A 427 4.04 -5.01 28.30
CA LEU A 427 5.28 -4.23 28.21
C LEU A 427 5.57 -3.42 29.47
N GLU A 428 4.55 -2.91 30.15
CA GLU A 428 4.68 -2.23 31.44
C GLU A 428 5.27 -3.16 32.52
N ALA A 429 4.95 -4.45 32.43
CA ALA A 429 5.51 -5.49 33.30
C ALA A 429 6.91 -6.00 32.86
N SER A 430 7.43 -5.52 31.72
CA SER A 430 8.73 -5.93 31.19
C SER A 430 9.87 -5.05 31.73
N ASP A 431 11.02 -5.67 32.01
CA ASP A 431 12.25 -4.94 32.37
C ASP A 431 12.98 -4.34 31.16
N GLU A 432 12.61 -4.73 29.93
CA GLU A 432 13.21 -4.19 28.70
C GLU A 432 12.57 -2.86 28.30
N LYS A 433 13.38 -1.80 28.23
CA LYS A 433 12.92 -0.48 27.76
C LYS A 433 12.31 -0.60 26.36
N THR A 434 11.08 -0.13 26.22
CA THR A 434 10.31 -0.22 24.97
C THR A 434 9.58 1.08 24.71
N LEU A 435 9.71 1.60 23.49
CA LEU A 435 8.97 2.73 22.94
C LEU A 435 7.98 2.20 21.88
N VAL A 436 6.70 2.44 22.08
CA VAL A 436 5.62 2.05 21.17
C VAL A 436 5.06 3.27 20.46
N VAL A 437 5.02 3.21 19.13
CA VAL A 437 4.46 4.25 18.25
C VAL A 437 3.24 3.65 17.56
N TYR A 438 2.04 4.05 17.97
CA TYR A 438 0.79 3.50 17.46
C TYR A 438 0.01 4.57 16.67
N PHE A 439 -0.32 4.29 15.41
CA PHE A 439 -0.96 5.27 14.53
C PHE A 439 -1.83 4.60 13.46
N GLY A 440 -2.81 5.34 12.94
CA GLY A 440 -3.62 4.89 11.80
C GLY A 440 -2.95 5.20 10.46
N ASP A 441 -3.11 4.32 9.47
CA ASP A 441 -2.53 4.50 8.13
C ASP A 441 -3.36 5.41 7.22
N HIS A 442 -4.69 5.39 7.36
CA HIS A 442 -5.66 6.27 6.70
C HIS A 442 -7.04 6.22 7.37
N LEU A 443 -7.95 7.11 6.96
CA LEU A 443 -9.37 6.98 7.32
C LEU A 443 -10.05 5.86 6.52
N PRO A 444 -11.07 5.19 7.10
CA PRO A 444 -11.93 4.27 6.38
C PRO A 444 -12.86 5.00 5.39
N LEU A 445 -13.32 4.28 4.36
CA LEU A 445 -14.28 4.83 3.39
C LEU A 445 -15.70 5.03 3.98
N LEU A 446 -16.13 4.10 4.85
CA LEU A 446 -17.44 4.07 5.52
C LEU A 446 -18.67 4.19 4.60
N GLY A 447 -18.65 3.57 3.42
CA GLY A 447 -19.77 3.54 2.48
C GLY A 447 -19.42 4.11 1.11
N ASP A 448 -20.27 3.89 0.11
CA ASP A 448 -19.98 4.39 -1.25
C ASP A 448 -20.05 5.93 -1.33
N ASN A 449 -19.19 6.53 -2.15
CA ASN A 449 -19.19 7.97 -2.45
C ASN A 449 -19.07 8.89 -1.21
N LEU A 450 -18.29 8.49 -0.21
CA LEU A 450 -18.10 9.24 1.05
C LEU A 450 -19.42 9.49 1.81
N SER A 451 -20.49 8.72 1.53
CA SER A 451 -21.84 9.05 1.99
C SER A 451 -21.94 9.23 3.50
N SER A 452 -21.33 8.35 4.29
CA SER A 452 -21.34 8.49 5.76
C SER A 452 -20.39 9.58 6.25
N LEU A 453 -19.35 9.95 5.51
CA LEU A 453 -18.45 11.03 5.92
C LEU A 453 -19.06 12.41 5.62
N GLU A 454 -19.56 12.61 4.39
CA GLU A 454 -20.22 13.85 3.97
C GLU A 454 -21.62 13.98 4.60
N GLY A 455 -22.40 12.89 4.66
CA GLY A 455 -23.76 12.87 5.19
C GLY A 455 -23.83 13.16 6.70
N ASN A 456 -22.80 12.77 7.45
CA ASN A 456 -22.64 13.17 8.85
C ASN A 456 -22.02 14.56 9.02
N GLY A 457 -21.52 15.20 7.95
CA GLY A 457 -20.95 16.54 8.02
C GLY A 457 -19.53 16.60 8.57
N LEU A 458 -18.72 15.55 8.38
CA LEU A 458 -17.28 15.60 8.70
C LEU A 458 -16.61 16.78 7.98
N PHE A 459 -16.97 16.97 6.72
CA PHE A 459 -16.64 18.12 5.90
C PHE A 459 -17.89 18.64 5.17
N THR A 460 -17.83 19.90 4.75
CA THR A 460 -18.92 20.59 4.05
C THR A 460 -18.40 21.24 2.77
N GLN A 461 -19.32 21.71 1.93
CA GLN A 461 -18.98 22.45 0.71
C GLN A 461 -18.34 23.84 1.00
N GLU A 462 -18.37 24.31 2.25
CA GLU A 462 -17.70 25.55 2.67
C GLU A 462 -16.23 25.35 3.03
N ASP A 463 -15.81 24.11 3.30
CA ASP A 463 -14.41 23.80 3.59
C ASP A 463 -13.55 24.04 2.35
N SER A 464 -12.41 24.68 2.54
CA SER A 464 -11.38 24.75 1.50
C SER A 464 -10.84 23.35 1.19
N THR A 465 -10.22 23.19 0.02
CA THR A 465 -9.57 21.91 -0.36
C THR A 465 -8.58 21.43 0.70
N CYS A 466 -7.77 22.34 1.27
CA CYS A 466 -6.83 22.03 2.34
C CYS A 466 -7.56 21.52 3.60
N GLU A 467 -8.61 22.20 4.07
CA GLU A 467 -9.34 21.78 5.28
C GLU A 467 -10.01 20.42 5.09
N LYS A 468 -10.59 20.18 3.90
CA LYS A 468 -11.18 18.89 3.56
C LYS A 468 -10.14 17.76 3.57
N GLU A 469 -8.99 17.98 2.94
CA GLU A 469 -7.89 17.00 2.91
C GLU A 469 -7.39 16.68 4.32
N LEU A 470 -7.16 17.69 5.16
CA LEU A 470 -6.75 17.48 6.55
C LEU A 470 -7.77 16.65 7.35
N LYS A 471 -9.07 16.88 7.15
CA LYS A 471 -10.11 16.08 7.81
C LYS A 471 -10.11 14.62 7.34
N LEU A 472 -9.81 14.39 6.06
CA LEU A 472 -9.83 13.07 5.44
C LEU A 472 -8.52 12.27 5.63
N LYS A 473 -7.40 12.95 5.84
CA LYS A 473 -6.06 12.37 5.83
C LYS A 473 -5.31 12.57 7.14
N THR A 474 -6.02 12.75 8.24
CA THR A 474 -5.39 12.87 9.56
C THR A 474 -5.90 11.79 10.52
N THR A 475 -5.02 10.89 10.95
CA THR A 475 -5.32 9.75 11.85
C THR A 475 -4.77 9.98 13.27
N PRO A 476 -5.23 9.23 14.29
CA PRO A 476 -4.65 9.28 15.64
C PRO A 476 -3.17 8.86 15.67
N LEU A 477 -2.39 9.47 16.56
CA LEU A 477 -1.01 9.10 16.89
C LEU A 477 -0.82 9.04 18.41
N LEU A 478 -0.24 7.95 18.88
CA LEU A 478 0.11 7.69 20.27
C LEU A 478 1.57 7.24 20.34
N ILE A 479 2.34 7.81 21.27
CA ILE A 479 3.71 7.41 21.57
C ILE A 479 3.79 7.12 23.06
N TRP A 480 3.99 5.85 23.40
CA TRP A 480 4.03 5.33 24.78
C TRP A 480 5.39 4.68 25.08
N SER A 481 5.83 4.72 26.33
CA SER A 481 7.01 3.98 26.78
C SER A 481 6.79 3.38 28.16
N ASN A 482 7.49 2.27 28.45
CA ASN A 482 7.57 1.72 29.81
C ASN A 482 8.69 2.33 30.67
N TYR A 483 9.34 3.39 30.16
CA TYR A 483 10.32 4.21 30.87
C TYR A 483 9.88 5.68 30.86
N ASP A 484 10.55 6.51 31.68
CA ASP A 484 10.18 7.91 31.89
C ASP A 484 10.21 8.73 30.59
N LEU A 485 9.03 8.96 30.00
CA LEU A 485 8.79 9.90 28.92
C LEU A 485 7.59 10.77 29.31
N PRO A 486 7.75 12.09 29.46
CA PRO A 486 6.65 12.95 29.90
C PRO A 486 5.46 12.91 28.94
N PRO A 487 4.23 12.69 29.43
CA PRO A 487 3.03 12.72 28.59
C PRO A 487 2.75 14.13 28.09
N GLY A 488 2.05 14.25 26.96
CA GLY A 488 1.77 15.56 26.38
C GLY A 488 1.24 15.54 24.95
N LYS A 489 0.61 16.65 24.57
CA LYS A 489 0.06 16.83 23.23
C LYS A 489 1.13 17.31 22.26
N ILE A 490 1.35 16.58 21.16
CA ILE A 490 2.31 16.95 20.11
C ILE A 490 1.68 17.65 18.91
N GLY A 491 0.35 17.73 18.83
CA GLY A 491 -0.36 18.40 17.72
C GLY A 491 -0.56 17.50 16.51
N ILE A 492 -0.64 18.10 15.33
CA ILE A 492 -0.64 17.39 14.04
C ILE A 492 0.81 17.30 13.56
N LEU A 493 1.20 16.14 13.06
CA LEU A 493 2.52 15.88 12.50
C LEU A 493 2.37 15.19 11.15
N ASP A 494 3.06 15.65 10.12
CA ASP A 494 3.17 14.95 8.84
C ASP A 494 3.95 13.62 8.99
N ALA A 495 3.53 12.57 8.28
CA ALA A 495 4.14 11.24 8.32
C ALA A 495 5.65 11.24 8.07
N ILE A 496 6.19 12.12 7.22
CA ILE A 496 7.62 12.17 6.92
C ILE A 496 8.47 12.53 8.14
N TYR A 497 7.89 13.19 9.14
CA TYR A 497 8.58 13.62 10.35
C TYR A 497 8.57 12.59 11.47
N LEU A 498 7.73 11.55 11.38
CA LEU A 498 7.56 10.59 12.46
C LEU A 498 8.87 9.83 12.75
N GLY A 499 9.51 9.28 11.72
CA GLY A 499 10.79 8.58 11.86
C GLY A 499 11.89 9.41 12.55
N PRO A 500 12.23 10.62 12.06
CA PRO A 500 13.21 11.50 12.67
C PRO A 500 12.89 11.84 14.12
N LYS A 501 11.62 12.11 14.42
CA LYS A 501 11.18 12.42 15.79
C LYS A 501 11.37 11.25 16.74
N ILE A 502 11.09 10.03 16.29
CA ILE A 502 11.27 8.83 17.10
C ILE A 502 12.74 8.48 17.31
N LEU A 503 13.59 8.63 16.29
CA LEU A 503 15.04 8.47 16.46
C LEU A 503 15.60 9.47 17.48
N ASP A 504 15.17 10.73 17.44
CA ASP A 504 15.58 11.76 18.41
C ASP A 504 15.12 11.43 19.83
N MET A 505 13.86 11.00 19.99
CA MET A 505 13.31 10.57 21.28
C MET A 505 14.03 9.34 21.85
N ALA A 506 14.45 8.40 20.99
CA ALA A 506 15.23 7.23 21.38
C ALA A 506 16.72 7.53 21.60
N GLY A 507 17.16 8.78 21.38
CA GLY A 507 18.56 9.18 21.54
C GLY A 507 19.49 8.64 20.46
N LEU A 508 18.98 8.24 19.30
CA LEU A 508 19.74 7.57 18.25
C LEU A 508 20.31 8.54 17.21
N ASP A 509 21.41 8.12 16.58
CA ASP A 509 21.99 8.82 15.45
C ASP A 509 21.08 8.68 14.21
N MET A 510 21.18 9.63 13.29
CA MET A 510 20.35 9.67 12.09
C MET A 510 21.10 10.26 10.88
N PRO A 511 20.65 9.97 9.64
CA PRO A 511 21.10 10.68 8.45
C PRO A 511 20.84 12.18 8.56
N GLY A 512 21.67 13.02 7.95
CA GLY A 512 21.48 14.46 8.08
C GLY A 512 20.21 14.99 7.39
N TYR A 513 19.66 14.29 6.40
CA TYR A 513 18.33 14.64 5.89
C TYR A 513 17.19 14.35 6.88
N TYR A 514 17.32 13.32 7.72
CA TYR A 514 16.38 13.08 8.83
C TYR A 514 16.47 14.24 9.84
N ARG A 515 17.70 14.67 10.17
CA ARG A 515 17.90 15.83 11.06
C ARG A 515 17.27 17.10 10.49
N PHE A 516 17.47 17.37 9.20
CA PHE A 516 16.82 18.49 8.50
C PHE A 516 15.29 18.43 8.62
N LEU A 517 14.69 17.26 8.38
CA LEU A 517 13.24 17.09 8.48
C LEU A 517 12.74 17.28 9.91
N LEU A 518 13.48 16.81 10.92
CA LEU A 518 13.15 17.04 12.32
C LEU A 518 13.15 18.54 12.66
N GLU A 519 14.16 19.29 12.21
CA GLU A 519 14.22 20.75 12.41
C GLU A 519 13.09 21.45 11.66
N LEU A 520 12.81 21.04 10.42
CA LEU A 520 11.72 21.57 9.62
C LEU A 520 10.35 21.37 10.30
N SER A 521 10.14 20.24 10.97
CA SER A 521 8.89 19.93 11.68
C SER A 521 8.56 20.94 12.79
N GLN A 522 9.56 21.65 13.33
CA GLN A 522 9.33 22.68 14.35
C GLN A 522 8.75 23.98 13.76
N GLU A 523 9.09 24.27 12.50
CA GLU A 523 8.59 25.46 11.79
C GLU A 523 7.35 25.16 10.94
N SER A 524 7.30 23.95 10.38
CA SER A 524 6.28 23.48 9.44
C SER A 524 5.86 22.04 9.76
N PRO A 525 5.10 21.83 10.85
CA PRO A 525 4.72 20.50 11.33
C PRO A 525 3.74 19.76 10.40
N LEU A 526 3.07 20.49 9.53
CA LEU A 526 2.09 19.99 8.58
C LEU A 526 2.48 20.40 7.16
N ILE A 527 2.65 19.40 6.30
CA ILE A 527 2.81 19.56 4.86
C ILE A 527 1.72 18.70 4.22
N ASN A 528 1.09 19.20 3.16
CA ASN A 528 0.04 18.49 2.45
C ASN A 528 0.13 18.91 0.97
N PRO A 529 -0.32 18.11 -0.01
CA PRO A 529 -0.27 18.47 -1.42
C PRO A 529 -0.95 19.79 -1.79
N HIS A 530 -1.84 20.30 -0.94
CA HIS A 530 -2.62 21.52 -1.18
C HIS A 530 -2.22 22.70 -0.28
N CYS A 531 -1.50 22.46 0.81
CA CYS A 531 -1.13 23.50 1.76
C CYS A 531 0.04 23.09 2.67
N VAL A 532 0.73 24.08 3.22
CA VAL A 532 1.70 23.90 4.30
C VAL A 532 1.32 24.78 5.47
N GLN A 533 1.56 24.31 6.68
CA GLN A 533 1.50 25.15 7.87
C GLN A 533 2.87 25.76 8.10
N VAL A 534 2.98 27.09 8.19
CA VAL A 534 4.20 27.75 8.66
C VAL A 534 3.85 28.49 9.93
N ARG A 535 4.47 28.08 11.06
CA ARG A 535 4.07 28.51 12.41
C ARG A 535 2.58 28.23 12.65
N ASP A 536 1.76 29.26 12.82
CA ASP A 536 0.31 29.13 13.10
C ASP A 536 -0.55 29.48 11.88
N THR A 537 0.02 29.56 10.67
CA THR A 537 -0.70 30.00 9.46
C THR A 537 -0.62 28.95 8.35
N LEU A 538 -1.77 28.63 7.75
CA LEU A 538 -1.87 27.79 6.57
C LEU A 538 -1.60 28.60 5.30
N HIS A 539 -0.74 28.08 4.45
CA HIS A 539 -0.38 28.65 3.17
C HIS A 539 -0.74 27.69 2.04
N PRO A 540 -1.55 28.11 1.04
CA PRO A 540 -1.96 27.23 -0.03
C PRO A 540 -0.82 26.94 -1.01
N ARG A 541 -0.97 25.86 -1.78
CA ARG A 541 -0.11 25.50 -2.91
C ARG A 541 0.06 26.68 -3.88
N GLY A 542 1.28 26.86 -4.37
CA GLY A 542 1.66 27.97 -5.27
C GLY A 542 2.00 29.28 -4.55
N SER A 543 1.82 29.36 -3.23
CA SER A 543 2.37 30.46 -2.44
C SER A 543 3.89 30.31 -2.29
N SER A 544 4.60 31.43 -2.09
CA SER A 544 6.06 31.40 -1.85
C SER A 544 6.46 30.57 -0.63
N ALA A 545 5.62 30.54 0.41
CA ALA A 545 5.86 29.73 1.60
C ALA A 545 5.78 28.24 1.25
N TYR A 546 4.73 27.83 0.53
CA TYR A 546 4.59 26.46 0.05
C TYR A 546 5.78 26.02 -0.80
N GLU A 547 6.17 26.81 -1.81
CA GLU A 547 7.27 26.45 -2.70
C GLU A 547 8.61 26.34 -1.97
N SER A 548 8.85 27.18 -0.94
CA SER A 548 10.07 27.12 -0.13
C SER A 548 10.18 25.84 0.71
N ILE A 549 9.06 25.28 1.13
CA ILE A 549 8.99 24.01 1.88
C ILE A 549 9.04 22.82 0.93
N ASN A 550 8.37 22.90 -0.21
CA ASN A 550 8.25 21.80 -1.17
C ASN A 550 9.55 21.53 -1.96
N LEU A 551 10.38 22.55 -2.20
CA LEU A 551 11.65 22.41 -2.93
C LEU A 551 12.63 21.42 -2.25
N PRO A 552 12.92 21.55 -0.94
CA PRO A 552 13.70 20.57 -0.20
C PRO A 552 13.18 19.13 -0.31
N LEU A 553 11.86 18.95 -0.14
CA LEU A 553 11.23 17.62 -0.20
C LEU A 553 11.37 16.98 -1.58
N THR A 554 11.15 17.78 -2.63
CA THR A 554 11.32 17.35 -4.02
C THR A 554 12.78 16.98 -4.32
N ALA A 555 13.73 17.78 -3.82
CA ALA A 555 15.17 17.51 -3.99
C ALA A 555 15.57 16.19 -3.33
N LEU A 556 15.13 15.95 -2.08
CA LEU A 556 15.39 14.71 -1.34
C LEU A 556 14.84 13.50 -2.07
N TYR A 557 13.58 13.57 -2.54
CA TYR A 557 12.97 12.47 -3.28
C TYR A 557 13.77 12.12 -4.54
N LYS A 558 14.07 13.13 -5.38
CA LYS A 558 14.80 12.94 -6.63
C LYS A 558 16.19 12.34 -6.40
N ASP A 559 16.90 12.82 -5.39
CA ASP A 559 18.26 12.37 -5.09
C ASP A 559 18.30 10.95 -4.52
N LEU A 560 17.43 10.66 -3.53
CA LEU A 560 17.47 9.41 -2.77
C LEU A 560 16.83 8.23 -3.51
N ILE A 561 15.83 8.49 -4.37
CA ILE A 561 15.18 7.46 -5.19
C ILE A 561 15.85 7.30 -6.56
N HIS A 562 16.20 8.39 -7.24
CA HIS A 562 16.62 8.35 -8.64
C HIS A 562 18.05 8.85 -8.91
N GLY A 563 18.66 9.52 -7.93
CA GLY A 563 19.88 10.30 -8.07
C GLY A 563 21.13 9.60 -7.58
N GLN A 564 22.04 10.38 -6.99
CA GLN A 564 23.37 9.93 -6.56
C GLN A 564 23.48 9.79 -5.04
N ARG A 565 22.39 10.01 -4.29
CA ARG A 565 22.36 9.95 -2.83
C ARG A 565 23.35 10.92 -2.20
N LEU A 566 23.32 12.16 -2.65
CA LEU A 566 24.13 13.27 -2.14
C LEU A 566 23.81 13.59 -0.67
N ALA A 567 22.56 13.43 -0.26
CA ALA A 567 22.06 13.80 1.08
C ALA A 567 22.23 12.74 2.18
N VAL A 568 22.85 11.59 1.88
CA VAL A 568 23.01 10.49 2.83
C VAL A 568 24.39 9.84 2.69
N ASP A 569 24.91 9.28 3.79
CA ASP A 569 26.09 8.41 3.74
C ASP A 569 25.68 6.96 3.46
N ASP A 570 26.50 6.25 2.67
CA ASP A 570 26.24 4.85 2.34
C ASP A 570 26.26 3.94 3.59
N SER A 571 26.80 4.39 4.73
CA SER A 571 26.73 3.66 6.00
C SER A 571 25.31 3.42 6.51
N TRP A 572 24.34 4.24 6.09
CA TRP A 572 22.92 4.07 6.43
C TRP A 572 22.17 3.15 5.48
N LEU A 573 22.82 2.71 4.40
CA LEU A 573 22.25 1.77 3.46
C LEU A 573 22.61 0.35 3.86
N VAL A 574 21.61 -0.42 4.25
CA VAL A 574 21.76 -1.86 4.35
C VAL A 574 21.49 -2.46 2.98
N THR A 575 22.56 -2.88 2.30
CA THR A 575 22.41 -3.68 1.09
C THR A 575 21.79 -5.03 1.45
N ALA A 576 20.83 -5.48 0.65
CA ALA A 576 20.16 -6.76 0.81
C ALA A 576 21.16 -7.89 1.14
N SER A 577 21.08 -8.40 2.37
CA SER A 577 21.95 -9.46 2.87
C SER A 577 21.45 -10.83 2.40
N GLU A 578 22.36 -11.75 2.12
CA GLU A 578 22.02 -13.19 1.98
C GLU A 578 21.45 -13.78 3.29
N ALA A 579 21.52 -13.05 4.40
CA ALA A 579 20.89 -13.40 5.66
C ALA A 579 19.43 -12.92 5.78
N TYR A 580 18.89 -12.17 4.81
CA TYR A 580 17.48 -11.74 4.83
C TYR A 580 16.55 -12.94 5.01
N ASN A 581 15.62 -12.86 5.95
CA ASN A 581 14.70 -13.93 6.34
C ASN A 581 15.38 -15.23 6.79
N ARG A 582 16.71 -15.29 6.99
CA ARG A 582 17.40 -16.54 7.37
C ARG A 582 16.81 -17.15 8.65
N GLN A 583 16.51 -16.31 9.65
CA GLN A 583 15.95 -16.76 10.93
C GLN A 583 14.56 -17.41 10.79
N ILE A 584 13.79 -17.06 9.76
CA ILE A 584 12.45 -17.61 9.53
C ILE A 584 12.44 -18.68 8.43
N ASN A 585 13.40 -18.67 7.50
CA ASN A 585 13.46 -19.58 6.36
C ASN A 585 14.36 -20.81 6.59
N ASP A 586 15.31 -20.78 7.52
CA ASP A 586 16.22 -21.91 7.81
C ASP A 586 15.51 -22.99 8.65
N ILE A 587 14.43 -23.56 8.10
CA ILE A 587 13.70 -24.68 8.71
C ILE A 587 14.66 -25.86 8.83
N ARG A 588 14.84 -26.41 10.03
CA ARG A 588 15.70 -27.59 10.21
C ARG A 588 14.99 -28.72 10.92
N ILE A 589 15.15 -29.92 10.38
CA ILE A 589 14.85 -31.16 11.07
C ILE A 589 16.14 -31.63 11.71
N GLU A 590 16.18 -31.60 13.04
CA GLU A 590 17.36 -31.93 13.84
C GLU A 590 17.31 -33.35 14.38
N GLU A 591 16.12 -33.79 14.82
CA GLU A 591 15.92 -35.12 15.39
C GLU A 591 14.50 -35.63 15.10
N VAL A 592 14.36 -36.96 14.96
CA VAL A 592 13.05 -37.63 14.86
C VAL A 592 13.00 -38.75 15.88
N VAL A 593 12.08 -38.63 16.83
CA VAL A 593 11.86 -39.57 17.94
C VAL A 593 10.63 -40.41 17.66
N PHE A 594 10.79 -41.72 17.57
CA PHE A 594 9.68 -42.64 17.34
C PHE A 594 9.11 -43.17 18.66
N THR A 595 7.78 -43.18 18.74
CA THR A 595 7.00 -43.94 19.70
C THR A 595 6.26 -45.07 18.96
N PRO A 596 5.57 -46.00 19.67
CA PRO A 596 4.79 -47.05 19.00
C PRO A 596 3.75 -46.51 18.01
N ASP A 597 3.16 -45.35 18.30
CA ASP A 597 2.00 -44.80 17.58
C ASP A 597 2.31 -43.51 16.81
N THR A 598 3.45 -42.85 17.07
CA THR A 598 3.79 -41.56 16.46
C THR A 598 5.28 -41.39 16.19
N ALA A 599 5.63 -40.46 15.30
CA ALA A 599 6.96 -39.87 15.19
C ALA A 599 6.89 -38.40 15.59
N VAL A 600 7.75 -37.97 16.50
CA VAL A 600 7.89 -36.58 16.93
C VAL A 600 9.15 -36.01 16.28
N ILE A 601 8.99 -34.93 15.52
CA ILE A 601 10.04 -34.24 14.78
C ILE A 601 10.43 -33.00 15.56
N HIS A 602 11.73 -32.91 15.89
CA HIS A 602 12.36 -31.81 16.59
C HIS A 602 13.25 -31.00 15.64
N GLY A 603 13.40 -29.72 15.97
CA GLY A 603 14.14 -28.73 15.21
C GLY A 603 13.36 -27.42 15.14
N GLY A 604 13.52 -26.68 14.06
CA GLY A 604 12.75 -25.46 13.83
C GLY A 604 13.48 -24.44 12.95
N PRO A 605 12.88 -23.26 12.73
CA PRO A 605 11.49 -22.95 13.09
C PRO A 605 10.49 -23.80 12.30
N PHE A 606 9.40 -24.22 12.94
CA PHE A 606 8.31 -24.96 12.30
C PHE A 606 7.02 -24.14 12.25
N TYR A 607 6.28 -24.28 11.14
CA TYR A 607 5.08 -23.51 10.88
C TYR A 607 3.86 -24.43 10.67
N GLU A 608 2.71 -24.04 11.21
CA GLU A 608 1.44 -24.75 11.08
C GLU A 608 1.01 -24.90 9.60
N LYS A 609 1.38 -23.93 8.76
CA LYS A 609 1.09 -23.89 7.33
C LYS A 609 2.11 -24.65 6.48
N ALA A 610 3.16 -25.21 7.08
CA ALA A 610 4.14 -26.02 6.37
C ALA A 610 3.54 -27.35 5.90
N ARG A 611 4.21 -27.99 4.94
CA ARG A 611 3.93 -29.34 4.48
C ARG A 611 5.11 -30.24 4.78
N LEU A 612 4.81 -31.42 5.33
CA LEU A 612 5.79 -32.47 5.56
C LEU A 612 5.72 -33.50 4.43
N TYR A 613 6.87 -33.90 3.92
CA TYR A 613 7.01 -34.97 2.94
C TYR A 613 7.81 -36.12 3.54
N ILE A 614 7.21 -37.31 3.57
CA ILE A 614 7.90 -38.56 3.95
C ILE A 614 8.03 -39.41 2.70
N ASN A 615 9.26 -39.76 2.30
CA ASN A 615 9.57 -40.47 1.06
C ASN A 615 8.91 -39.81 -0.18
N GLY A 616 8.89 -38.47 -0.19
CA GLY A 616 8.31 -37.65 -1.26
C GLY A 616 6.78 -37.57 -1.25
N ARG A 617 6.08 -38.15 -0.26
CA ARG A 617 4.62 -38.08 -0.13
C ARG A 617 4.20 -37.02 0.88
N ASP A 618 3.32 -36.11 0.45
CA ASP A 618 2.70 -35.10 1.32
C ASP A 618 1.96 -35.80 2.46
N THR A 619 2.36 -35.51 3.70
CA THR A 619 2.01 -36.25 4.90
C THR A 619 1.41 -35.30 5.93
N PRO A 620 0.17 -35.55 6.39
CA PRO A 620 -0.44 -34.77 7.46
C PRO A 620 0.35 -34.88 8.77
N PHE A 621 0.40 -33.78 9.51
CA PHE A 621 0.99 -33.74 10.84
C PHE A 621 0.16 -32.89 11.79
N LEU A 622 0.43 -33.04 13.09
CA LEU A 622 -0.07 -32.17 14.15
C LEU A 622 1.07 -31.27 14.62
N TRP A 623 0.85 -29.96 14.64
CA TRP A 623 1.76 -29.00 15.24
C TRP A 623 1.38 -28.80 16.71
N GLN A 624 2.33 -28.91 17.63
CA GLN A 624 2.14 -28.67 19.07
C GLN A 624 3.41 -28.03 19.64
N ASP A 625 3.32 -26.85 20.24
CA ASP A 625 4.41 -26.22 21.02
C ASP A 625 5.80 -26.34 20.38
N HIS A 626 5.91 -25.92 19.10
CA HIS A 626 7.14 -25.95 18.29
C HIS A 626 7.66 -27.34 17.87
N VAL A 627 6.91 -28.42 18.10
CA VAL A 627 7.21 -29.75 17.55
C VAL A 627 6.12 -30.23 16.60
N ILE A 628 6.50 -31.19 15.76
CA ILE A 628 5.61 -31.80 14.77
C ILE A 628 5.43 -33.28 15.10
N ALA A 629 4.18 -33.73 15.18
CA ALA A 629 3.83 -35.12 15.42
C ALA A 629 3.15 -35.75 14.20
N VAL A 630 3.62 -36.94 13.81
CA VAL A 630 3.11 -37.70 12.66
C VAL A 630 2.59 -39.05 13.16
N ASP A 631 1.40 -39.46 12.69
CA ASP A 631 0.80 -40.76 13.00
C ASP A 631 1.57 -41.91 12.34
N ARG A 632 1.73 -43.03 13.06
CA ARG A 632 2.45 -44.24 12.63
C ARG A 632 2.06 -44.74 11.24
N LYS A 633 0.82 -44.54 10.80
CA LYS A 633 0.32 -45.02 9.50
C LYS A 633 0.96 -44.35 8.28
N TYR A 634 1.66 -43.23 8.47
CA TYR A 634 2.25 -42.46 7.36
C TYR A 634 3.72 -42.76 7.08
N PHE A 635 4.35 -43.63 7.88
CA PHE A 635 5.72 -44.06 7.67
C PHE A 635 5.84 -45.56 7.86
N ASP A 636 6.87 -46.17 7.27
CA ASP A 636 7.21 -47.56 7.54
C ASP A 636 8.66 -47.65 8.03
N LEU A 637 8.84 -48.16 9.25
CA LEU A 637 10.17 -48.37 9.83
C LEU A 637 10.90 -49.56 9.16
N GLU A 638 10.18 -50.35 8.36
CA GLU A 638 10.77 -51.38 7.49
C GLU A 638 11.42 -50.79 6.21
N GLU A 639 11.29 -49.49 5.96
CA GLU A 639 11.93 -48.80 4.85
C GLU A 639 12.88 -47.69 5.35
N ASN A 640 13.83 -47.27 4.49
CA ASN A 640 14.54 -46.02 4.74
C ASN A 640 13.54 -44.86 4.63
N LEU A 641 13.62 -43.90 5.55
CA LEU A 641 12.77 -42.72 5.55
C LEU A 641 13.59 -41.50 5.15
N THR A 642 13.04 -40.67 4.27
CA THR A 642 13.53 -39.33 3.97
C THR A 642 12.43 -38.34 4.30
N LEU A 643 12.73 -37.39 5.20
CA LEU A 643 11.80 -36.36 5.62
C LEU A 643 12.28 -35.01 5.08
N GLN A 644 11.35 -34.23 4.56
CA GLN A 644 11.58 -32.85 4.13
C GLN A 644 10.34 -32.02 4.44
N MET A 645 10.55 -30.79 4.89
CA MET A 645 9.49 -29.82 5.09
C MET A 645 9.59 -28.69 4.08
N THR A 646 8.44 -28.18 3.65
CA THR A 646 8.36 -26.97 2.84
C THR A 646 7.32 -26.02 3.39
N LEU A 647 7.62 -24.74 3.41
CA LEU A 647 6.63 -23.69 3.61
C LEU A 647 6.26 -23.10 2.25
N ARG A 648 4.97 -22.84 2.06
CA ARG A 648 4.44 -22.26 0.83
C ARG A 648 3.59 -21.05 1.13
N ASN A 649 3.64 -20.06 0.25
CA ASN A 649 2.71 -18.94 0.30
C ASN A 649 1.31 -19.32 -0.21
N ASN A 650 0.35 -18.41 -0.13
CA ASN A 650 -1.01 -18.63 -0.63
C ASN A 650 -1.11 -18.77 -2.17
N ARG A 651 -0.03 -18.49 -2.91
CA ARG A 651 0.12 -18.77 -4.36
C ARG A 651 0.71 -20.16 -4.63
N ASN A 652 0.94 -20.95 -3.58
CA ASN A 652 1.53 -22.29 -3.61
C ASN A 652 3.02 -22.30 -4.05
N GLU A 653 3.70 -21.16 -4.02
CA GLU A 653 5.14 -21.03 -4.27
C GLU A 653 5.89 -21.43 -3.00
N ILE A 654 7.02 -22.13 -3.16
CA ILE A 654 7.86 -22.55 -2.04
C ILE A 654 8.69 -21.34 -1.58
N ILE A 655 8.58 -20.99 -0.30
CA ILE A 655 9.29 -19.86 0.31
C ILE A 655 10.35 -20.30 1.34
N ALA A 656 10.24 -21.52 1.85
CA ALA A 656 11.28 -22.15 2.68
C ALA A 656 11.26 -23.68 2.50
N VAL A 657 12.43 -24.31 2.64
CA VAL A 657 12.62 -25.77 2.54
C VAL A 657 13.59 -26.20 3.63
N SER A 658 13.32 -27.31 4.29
CA SER A 658 14.24 -27.87 5.27
C SER A 658 15.41 -28.63 4.65
N ASN A 659 16.38 -29.02 5.48
CA ASN A 659 17.30 -30.11 5.13
C ASN A 659 16.53 -31.41 4.83
N ASP A 660 17.13 -32.26 4.01
CA ASP A 660 16.72 -33.66 3.89
C ASP A 660 17.20 -34.40 5.14
N TYR A 661 16.27 -35.02 5.87
CA TYR A 661 16.57 -35.84 7.03
C TYR A 661 16.40 -37.32 6.70
N GLU A 662 17.52 -38.05 6.63
CA GLU A 662 17.55 -39.46 6.29
C GLU A 662 17.60 -40.33 7.55
N ILE A 663 16.71 -41.32 7.62
CA ILE A 663 16.72 -42.37 8.63
C ILE A 663 16.99 -43.67 7.90
N LYS A 664 18.21 -44.18 8.09
CA LYS A 664 18.64 -45.46 7.51
C LYS A 664 18.29 -46.58 8.47
N GLN A 665 17.80 -47.68 7.93
CA GLN A 665 17.72 -48.90 8.72
C GLN A 665 19.12 -49.28 9.23
N GLY A 666 19.19 -49.61 10.53
CA GLY A 666 20.36 -50.28 11.06
C GLY A 666 20.52 -51.66 10.41
N PRO A 667 21.76 -52.17 10.28
CA PRO A 667 22.02 -53.51 9.76
C PRO A 667 21.41 -54.62 10.63
#